data_AF-A0A0Q8JDX3-F1
#
_entry.id   AF-A0A0Q8JDX3-F1
#
_cell.length_a   1.000
_cell.length_b   1.000
_cell.length_c   1.000
_cell.angle_alpha   90.00
_cell.angle_beta   90.00
_cell.angle_gamma   90.00
#
_symmetry.space_group_name_H-M   'P 1'
#
loop_
_entity.id
_entity.type
_entity.pdbx_description
1 polymer ?
#
loop_
_entity_poly.entity_id
_entity_poly.type
_entity_poly.pdbx_seq_one_letter_code
_entity_poly.pdbx_strand_id
1 'polypeptide(L)'
;MTRRHLHTAIALAIGLAPLLCAAQAAPSAAKGFELDLGGLRFDPLTTKPVQAASAWGRTRADGDDWRMVQFTGPVQQAWLDELRRAGLEPVQYVHPYTYIAWGKRDALTRLAGQREVRWSGDFLPAYRVQPELRQAALSKAATGPVQVNVISHRGSALGANLAKIGISDTGLGAKIVDRHLQTQTVQLPADQLAALAQTPGVYSVQSVPTDGGLRGEMSSQINAGNVNASNLAVPGYLSYLSGAGVNGTGVIIANVDGGIYHTHPDLVARMSACTGTTCGGSASSAHGTHTAAIMAGDGASNVRATASTGSFLRGLGVAPGAKLVEQRYSPFYTQAGGMLLLMTQSVRNRAVISGNSWGPAGSPRGYDGDTRQVDVGVRDADPDAPGDQPLAYVLSFMNGNGGTQSQGSPDEAKNTFTIGSTKGQTSATVQLAAINDLSSNTAHGPALDGRRIPAMVAPGCSIDSANSATGHGLMCGTSMASPQVAGASALFVQYYRNRFSVDPSPALTKAAFTAVAQNLVGKLDADGGTLATAPDSKQGWGRMLIDPVLRPAQTVQYVDQSHVFNNTGESWTRTFTAADPSKPVRVMLVWTDAPGHGLGGTTPAWNNNLDLRVTAGGNTYLGNVFTSAGWSATGGAADARNNGEGVFLQAAQHGGSVNVVVRATDINSNGLPNAGDDTDQDFALVCYNCAASL
;
A
#
# COMPACT_ATOMS: atom_id res chain seq x y z
N MET A 1 12.39 82.33 29.94
CA MET A 1 13.17 81.26 29.27
C MET A 1 12.57 79.91 29.66
N THR A 2 12.96 78.83 28.96
CA THR A 2 12.47 77.43 29.07
C THR A 2 10.95 77.21 28.83
N ARG A 3 10.62 76.45 27.78
CA ARG A 3 9.23 76.09 27.39
C ARG A 3 8.76 74.80 28.08
N ARG A 4 7.47 74.73 28.40
CA ARG A 4 6.70 73.48 28.65
C ARG A 4 5.39 73.50 27.83
N HIS A 5 4.78 72.33 27.70
CA HIS A 5 3.76 71.97 26.70
C HIS A 5 2.37 72.60 26.87
N LEU A 6 1.69 72.88 25.75
CA LEU A 6 0.24 72.81 25.53
C LEU A 6 0.07 72.12 24.14
N HIS A 7 -0.58 70.96 24.02
CA HIS A 7 -2.03 70.76 23.87
C HIS A 7 -2.65 71.46 22.66
N THR A 8 -2.95 70.69 21.61
CA THR A 8 -3.87 71.06 20.53
C THR A 8 -4.71 69.84 20.15
N ALA A 9 -6.03 69.95 20.29
CA ALA A 9 -6.99 68.97 19.80
C ALA A 9 -7.32 69.26 18.32
N ILE A 10 -7.60 68.24 17.52
CA ILE A 10 -8.23 68.37 16.20
C ILE A 10 -9.41 67.40 16.12
N ALA A 11 -10.49 67.88 15.50
CA ALA A 11 -11.83 67.32 15.62
C ALA A 11 -12.19 66.31 14.51
N LEU A 12 -13.33 65.65 14.75
CA LEU A 12 -14.09 64.78 13.87
C LEU A 12 -14.16 65.24 12.40
N ALA A 13 -14.01 64.28 11.48
CA ALA A 13 -14.59 64.34 10.15
C ALA A 13 -15.33 63.02 9.87
N ILE A 14 -16.65 63.06 9.82
CA ILE A 14 -17.51 61.90 9.53
C ILE A 14 -17.65 61.78 8.00
N GLY A 15 -17.11 60.70 7.44
CA GLY A 15 -17.33 60.32 6.04
C GLY A 15 -18.42 59.24 5.94
N LEU A 16 -19.57 59.57 5.35
CA LEU A 16 -20.58 58.57 5.00
C LEU A 16 -20.05 57.69 3.85
N ALA A 17 -20.01 56.38 4.06
CA ALA A 17 -19.89 55.41 2.96
C ALA A 17 -21.30 55.04 2.46
N PRO A 18 -21.58 55.08 1.15
CA PRO A 18 -22.89 54.73 0.61
C PRO A 18 -23.13 53.21 0.68
N LEU A 19 -24.35 52.84 1.06
CA LEU A 19 -24.88 51.47 0.99
C LEU A 19 -25.01 51.02 -0.47
N LEU A 20 -23.93 50.50 -1.04
CA LEU A 20 -23.99 49.70 -2.27
C LEU A 20 -24.47 48.29 -1.91
N CYS A 21 -25.78 48.09 -2.08
CA CYS A 21 -26.39 46.78 -2.00
C CYS A 21 -25.78 45.88 -3.10
N ALA A 22 -24.83 45.03 -2.71
CA ALA A 22 -24.29 44.01 -3.58
C ALA A 22 -25.40 42.99 -3.88
N ALA A 23 -26.08 43.18 -5.01
CA ALA A 23 -26.91 42.14 -5.59
C ALA A 23 -26.04 40.87 -5.68
N GLN A 24 -26.50 39.78 -5.05
CA GLN A 24 -25.81 38.51 -5.13
C GLN A 24 -25.79 38.08 -6.59
N ALA A 25 -24.64 38.23 -7.23
CA ALA A 25 -24.38 37.58 -8.50
C ALA A 25 -24.53 36.07 -8.23
N ALA A 26 -25.51 35.45 -8.88
CA ALA A 26 -25.71 34.01 -8.79
C ALA A 26 -24.38 33.31 -9.14
N PRO A 27 -23.99 32.24 -8.41
CA PRO A 27 -22.71 31.58 -8.64
C PRO A 27 -22.63 31.10 -10.09
N SER A 28 -21.65 31.59 -10.84
CA SER A 28 -21.49 31.24 -12.25
C SER A 28 -21.18 29.75 -12.40
N ALA A 29 -21.93 29.10 -13.30
CA ALA A 29 -21.86 27.66 -13.48
C ALA A 29 -20.55 27.24 -14.17
N ALA A 30 -19.63 26.60 -13.43
CA ALA A 30 -18.40 26.01 -14.00
C ALA A 30 -17.84 24.76 -13.27
N LYS A 31 -18.35 24.37 -12.09
CA LYS A 31 -17.72 23.34 -11.22
C LYS A 31 -17.85 21.86 -11.68
N GLY A 32 -18.15 21.59 -12.96
CA GLY A 32 -18.47 20.23 -13.43
C GLY A 32 -17.89 19.80 -14.79
N PHE A 33 -17.11 20.65 -15.48
CA PHE A 33 -16.60 20.38 -16.84
C PHE A 33 -15.10 20.69 -17.03
N GLU A 34 -14.39 20.96 -15.95
CA GLU A 34 -12.96 21.32 -15.95
C GLU A 34 -12.08 20.06 -16.01
N LEU A 35 -11.19 20.00 -16.98
CA LEU A 35 -10.20 18.93 -17.18
C LEU A 35 -8.89 19.25 -16.45
N ASP A 36 -8.21 18.22 -15.95
CA ASP A 36 -6.79 18.28 -15.59
C ASP A 36 -6.02 17.25 -16.43
N LEU A 37 -5.15 17.73 -17.32
CA LEU A 37 -4.45 16.90 -18.30
C LEU A 37 -2.98 17.30 -18.41
N GLY A 38 -2.10 16.41 -17.93
CA GLY A 38 -0.66 16.65 -17.86
C GLY A 38 -0.30 17.79 -16.91
N GLY A 39 -1.04 17.99 -15.82
CA GLY A 39 -0.85 19.13 -14.91
C GLY A 39 -1.21 20.48 -15.56
N LEU A 40 -2.24 20.49 -16.42
CA LEU A 40 -2.85 21.69 -16.98
C LEU A 40 -4.36 21.60 -16.71
N ARG A 41 -4.87 22.56 -15.94
CA ARG A 41 -6.27 22.61 -15.48
C ARG A 41 -7.06 23.65 -16.27
N PHE A 42 -8.16 23.25 -16.93
CA PHE A 42 -8.93 24.11 -17.85
C PHE A 42 -10.31 23.54 -18.20
N ASP A 43 -11.30 24.42 -18.44
CA ASP A 43 -12.51 24.06 -19.18
C ASP A 43 -12.26 24.24 -20.69
N PRO A 44 -12.38 23.19 -21.53
CA PRO A 44 -12.04 23.26 -22.95
C PRO A 44 -12.98 24.16 -23.77
N LEU A 45 -14.19 24.46 -23.28
CA LEU A 45 -15.16 25.33 -23.95
C LEU A 45 -14.81 26.81 -23.78
N THR A 46 -14.16 27.19 -22.67
CA THR A 46 -13.87 28.59 -22.33
C THR A 46 -12.39 28.96 -22.34
N THR A 47 -11.49 27.98 -22.14
CA THR A 47 -10.06 28.22 -21.89
C THR A 47 -9.18 27.35 -22.78
N LYS A 48 -8.11 27.94 -23.32
CA LYS A 48 -7.05 27.22 -24.06
C LYS A 48 -5.73 27.33 -23.29
N PRO A 49 -5.32 26.30 -22.51
CA PRO A 49 -4.16 26.39 -21.61
C PRO A 49 -2.81 26.39 -22.35
N VAL A 50 -2.80 26.16 -23.66
CA VAL A 50 -1.58 26.04 -24.48
C VAL A 50 -1.70 26.91 -25.72
N GLN A 51 -0.65 27.68 -26.03
CA GLN A 51 -0.60 28.49 -27.24
C GLN A 51 -0.52 27.59 -28.49
N ALA A 52 -1.43 27.77 -29.44
CA ALA A 52 -1.51 26.95 -30.66
C ALA A 52 -0.27 27.02 -31.57
N ALA A 53 0.52 28.11 -31.48
CA ALA A 53 1.79 28.26 -32.20
C ALA A 53 2.97 27.49 -31.56
N SER A 54 2.83 27.04 -30.30
CA SER A 54 3.90 26.33 -29.58
C SER A 54 4.03 24.88 -30.02
N ALA A 55 5.20 24.27 -29.81
CA ALA A 55 5.41 22.84 -30.04
C ALA A 55 4.45 21.95 -29.22
N TRP A 56 4.03 22.42 -28.04
CA TRP A 56 3.11 21.70 -27.17
C TRP A 56 1.63 21.86 -27.58
N GLY A 57 1.29 22.89 -28.36
CA GLY A 57 -0.08 23.24 -28.74
C GLY A 57 -0.50 22.83 -30.16
N ARG A 58 0.39 22.17 -30.91
CA ARG A 58 0.18 21.80 -32.33
C ARG A 58 0.33 20.29 -32.54
N THR A 59 -0.73 19.65 -33.02
CA THR A 59 -0.70 18.30 -33.61
C THR A 59 -0.21 18.38 -35.06
N ARG A 60 0.48 17.33 -35.53
CA ARG A 60 1.02 17.25 -36.91
C ARG A 60 0.31 16.21 -37.80
N ALA A 61 -0.74 15.56 -37.29
CA ALA A 61 -1.40 14.44 -37.95
C ALA A 61 -2.68 14.85 -38.67
N ASP A 62 -2.66 14.76 -40.01
CA ASP A 62 -3.85 14.90 -40.87
C ASP A 62 -4.60 13.56 -41.05
N GLY A 63 -3.95 12.44 -40.75
CA GLY A 63 -4.56 11.10 -40.66
C GLY A 63 -5.14 10.80 -39.27
N ASP A 64 -5.18 9.52 -38.91
CA ASP A 64 -5.63 9.10 -37.57
C ASP A 64 -4.63 9.54 -36.49
N ASP A 65 -5.15 10.20 -35.45
CA ASP A 65 -4.42 10.55 -34.23
C ASP A 65 -5.42 10.74 -33.08
N TRP A 66 -4.91 11.03 -31.88
CA TRP A 66 -5.72 11.28 -30.69
C TRP A 66 -6.55 12.56 -30.77
N ARG A 67 -7.86 12.39 -30.66
CA ARG A 67 -8.89 13.44 -30.54
C ARG A 67 -9.51 13.40 -29.15
N MET A 68 -10.22 14.45 -28.77
CA MET A 68 -10.86 14.57 -27.46
C MET A 68 -12.28 15.12 -27.63
N VAL A 69 -13.27 14.47 -27.02
CA VAL A 69 -14.69 14.85 -27.07
C VAL A 69 -15.25 14.90 -25.67
N GLN A 70 -15.73 16.06 -25.23
CA GLN A 70 -16.42 16.25 -23.96
C GLN A 70 -17.93 16.29 -24.19
N PHE A 71 -18.68 15.53 -23.41
CA PHE A 71 -20.13 15.44 -23.43
C PHE A 71 -20.79 16.43 -22.45
N THR A 72 -22.09 16.66 -22.61
CA THR A 72 -22.89 17.58 -21.79
C THR A 72 -23.27 17.03 -20.40
N GLY A 73 -22.89 15.78 -20.07
CA GLY A 73 -23.13 15.16 -18.77
C GLY A 73 -22.58 13.73 -18.69
N PRO A 74 -23.01 12.92 -17.69
CA PRO A 74 -22.60 11.52 -17.54
C PRO A 74 -22.75 10.72 -18.84
N VAL A 75 -21.65 10.13 -19.31
CA VAL A 75 -21.56 9.57 -20.66
C VAL A 75 -22.41 8.31 -20.78
N GLN A 76 -23.30 8.29 -21.77
CA GLN A 76 -24.18 7.17 -22.07
C GLN A 76 -23.59 6.30 -23.20
N GLN A 77 -23.89 5.00 -23.19
CA GLN A 77 -23.43 4.06 -24.22
C GLN A 77 -23.84 4.50 -25.64
N ALA A 78 -25.05 5.03 -25.81
CA ALA A 78 -25.55 5.54 -27.09
C ALA A 78 -24.63 6.62 -27.69
N TRP A 79 -24.09 7.53 -26.86
CA TRP A 79 -23.19 8.59 -27.30
C TRP A 79 -21.82 8.05 -27.75
N LEU A 80 -21.36 6.95 -27.14
CA LEU A 80 -20.16 6.25 -27.59
C LEU A 80 -20.38 5.53 -28.92
N ASP A 81 -21.59 5.03 -29.16
CA ASP A 81 -21.98 4.48 -30.46
C ASP A 81 -22.12 5.59 -31.52
N GLU A 82 -22.42 6.82 -31.13
CA GLU A 82 -22.41 8.00 -32.01
C GLU A 82 -21.00 8.44 -32.38
N LEU A 83 -20.04 8.42 -31.45
CA LEU A 83 -18.62 8.58 -31.77
C LEU A 83 -18.17 7.54 -32.81
N ARG A 84 -18.51 6.26 -32.60
CA ARG A 84 -18.18 5.16 -33.53
C ARG A 84 -18.80 5.40 -34.90
N ARG A 85 -20.09 5.78 -34.97
CA ARG A 85 -20.78 6.14 -36.22
C ARG A 85 -20.14 7.35 -36.93
N ALA A 86 -19.59 8.31 -36.19
CA ALA A 86 -18.86 9.46 -36.74
C ALA A 86 -17.45 9.10 -37.23
N GLY A 87 -16.93 7.91 -36.93
CA GLY A 87 -15.58 7.47 -37.28
C GLY A 87 -14.51 7.83 -36.23
N LEU A 88 -14.91 8.05 -34.97
CA LEU A 88 -14.01 8.08 -33.82
C LEU A 88 -14.16 6.81 -33.00
N GLU A 89 -13.05 6.12 -32.76
CA GLU A 89 -12.99 4.98 -31.84
C GLU A 89 -12.81 5.50 -30.40
N PRO A 90 -13.77 5.30 -29.48
CA PRO A 90 -13.62 5.74 -28.10
C PRO A 90 -12.59 4.85 -27.38
N VAL A 91 -11.47 5.45 -26.96
CA VAL A 91 -10.36 4.72 -26.36
C VAL A 91 -10.31 4.86 -24.86
N GLN A 92 -10.19 6.09 -24.34
CA GLN A 92 -9.98 6.34 -22.91
C GLN A 92 -10.93 7.42 -22.40
N TYR A 93 -11.68 7.12 -21.35
CA TYR A 93 -12.44 8.13 -20.60
C TYR A 93 -11.50 9.00 -19.76
N VAL A 94 -11.75 10.31 -19.76
CA VAL A 94 -11.10 11.34 -18.95
C VAL A 94 -12.22 12.09 -18.21
N HIS A 95 -12.10 12.19 -16.90
CA HIS A 95 -13.05 12.97 -16.10
C HIS A 95 -12.81 14.48 -16.29
N PRO A 96 -13.86 15.33 -16.33
CA PRO A 96 -15.27 14.99 -16.41
C PRO A 96 -15.76 14.80 -17.85
N TYR A 97 -16.62 13.80 -18.05
CA TYR A 97 -17.47 13.61 -19.22
C TYR A 97 -16.74 13.60 -20.57
N THR A 98 -15.45 13.26 -20.60
CA THR A 98 -14.62 13.41 -21.80
C THR A 98 -14.06 12.07 -22.26
N TYR A 99 -13.98 11.85 -23.56
CA TYR A 99 -13.29 10.70 -24.14
C TYR A 99 -12.13 11.18 -25.01
N ILE A 100 -10.95 10.62 -24.78
CA ILE A 100 -9.90 10.57 -25.79
C ILE A 100 -10.28 9.44 -26.75
N ALA A 101 -10.33 9.77 -28.03
CA ALA A 101 -10.76 8.89 -29.11
C ALA A 101 -9.71 8.86 -30.22
N TRP A 102 -9.59 7.72 -30.89
CA TRP A 102 -8.71 7.55 -32.03
C TRP A 102 -9.45 7.81 -33.35
N GLY A 103 -8.85 8.56 -34.26
CA GLY A 103 -9.38 8.73 -35.62
C GLY A 103 -9.01 10.05 -36.30
N LYS A 104 -9.65 10.30 -37.43
CA LYS A 104 -9.42 11.48 -38.28
C LYS A 104 -10.07 12.74 -37.69
N ARG A 105 -9.47 13.90 -37.99
CA ARG A 105 -9.97 15.20 -37.52
C ARG A 105 -11.36 15.56 -38.08
N ASP A 106 -11.71 15.08 -39.28
CA ASP A 106 -13.00 15.33 -39.93
C ASP A 106 -14.20 14.72 -39.18
N ALA A 107 -13.97 13.69 -38.36
CA ALA A 107 -14.97 13.09 -37.50
C ALA A 107 -15.46 14.06 -36.40
N LEU A 108 -14.60 14.98 -35.94
CA LEU A 108 -14.98 16.05 -35.01
C LEU A 108 -15.98 17.02 -35.66
N THR A 109 -15.87 17.26 -36.96
CA THR A 109 -16.84 18.08 -37.71
C THR A 109 -18.20 17.39 -37.83
N ARG A 110 -18.25 16.05 -37.91
CA ARG A 110 -19.51 15.29 -37.92
C ARG A 110 -20.22 15.27 -36.56
N LEU A 111 -19.48 15.47 -35.47
CA LEU A 111 -19.99 15.55 -34.10
C LEU A 111 -20.36 16.99 -33.68
N ALA A 112 -19.99 17.99 -34.47
CA ALA A 112 -20.29 19.38 -34.16
C ALA A 112 -21.81 19.66 -34.25
N GLY A 113 -22.39 20.20 -33.18
CA GLY A 113 -23.82 20.51 -33.09
C GLY A 113 -24.71 19.37 -32.58
N GLN A 114 -24.15 18.20 -32.27
CA GLN A 114 -24.85 17.14 -31.56
C GLN A 114 -25.17 17.55 -30.11
N ARG A 115 -26.36 17.21 -29.59
CA ARG A 115 -26.89 17.74 -28.32
C ARG A 115 -26.13 17.23 -27.10
N GLU A 116 -25.61 16.02 -27.23
CA GLU A 116 -24.80 15.28 -26.28
C GLU A 116 -23.35 15.79 -26.24
N VAL A 117 -22.83 16.42 -27.30
CA VAL A 117 -21.45 16.89 -27.38
C VAL A 117 -21.33 18.34 -26.88
N ARG A 118 -20.63 18.55 -25.77
CA ARG A 118 -20.32 19.88 -25.22
C ARG A 118 -19.16 20.55 -25.95
N TRP A 119 -18.13 19.77 -26.28
CA TRP A 119 -16.91 20.27 -26.94
C TRP A 119 -16.19 19.12 -27.65
N SER A 120 -15.48 19.42 -28.75
CA SER A 120 -14.59 18.45 -29.39
C SER A 120 -13.36 19.12 -30.00
N GLY A 121 -12.23 18.41 -30.05
CA GLY A 121 -10.95 18.93 -30.55
C GLY A 121 -9.83 17.90 -30.56
N ASP A 122 -8.59 18.36 -30.75
CA ASP A 122 -7.39 17.50 -30.77
C ASP A 122 -6.84 17.25 -29.35
N PHE A 123 -6.30 16.05 -29.11
CA PHE A 123 -5.56 15.75 -27.88
C PHE A 123 -4.09 16.21 -28.04
N LEU A 124 -3.81 17.43 -27.57
CA LEU A 124 -2.57 18.16 -27.82
C LEU A 124 -1.32 17.53 -27.17
N PRO A 125 -0.11 17.70 -27.76
CA PRO A 125 1.14 17.18 -27.20
C PRO A 125 1.42 17.58 -25.73
N ALA A 126 0.97 18.75 -25.30
CA ALA A 126 1.08 19.18 -23.90
C ALA A 126 0.46 18.17 -22.92
N TYR A 127 -0.71 17.62 -23.25
CA TYR A 127 -1.45 16.68 -22.41
C TYR A 127 -0.80 15.28 -22.35
N ARG A 128 0.08 14.99 -23.31
CA ARG A 128 0.79 13.71 -23.46
C ARG A 128 2.04 13.62 -22.57
N VAL A 129 2.54 14.74 -22.02
CA VAL A 129 3.84 14.79 -21.32
C VAL A 129 3.69 15.56 -20.00
N GLN A 130 4.18 14.98 -18.90
CA GLN A 130 4.05 15.58 -17.57
C GLN A 130 4.92 16.85 -17.37
N PRO A 131 4.57 17.74 -16.41
CA PRO A 131 5.25 19.02 -16.21
C PRO A 131 6.77 18.94 -16.11
N GLU A 132 7.30 17.93 -15.43
CA GLU A 132 8.72 17.73 -15.14
C GLU A 132 9.48 17.44 -16.44
N LEU A 133 8.93 16.58 -17.29
CA LEU A 133 9.49 16.27 -18.62
C LEU A 133 9.36 17.47 -19.58
N ARG A 134 8.27 18.25 -19.51
CA ARG A 134 8.14 19.49 -20.30
C ARG A 134 9.13 20.56 -19.84
N GLN A 135 9.40 20.67 -18.54
CA GLN A 135 10.42 21.58 -17.99
C GLN A 135 11.84 21.14 -18.38
N ALA A 136 12.13 19.84 -18.31
CA ALA A 136 13.40 19.27 -18.76
C ALA A 136 13.69 19.64 -20.23
N ALA A 137 12.69 19.49 -21.11
CA ALA A 137 12.76 19.85 -22.52
C ALA A 137 12.96 21.34 -22.83
N LEU A 138 12.69 22.23 -21.86
CA LEU A 138 12.89 23.68 -21.98
C LEU A 138 14.21 24.17 -21.36
N SER A 139 14.93 23.28 -20.66
CA SER A 139 16.16 23.66 -19.96
C SER A 139 17.35 23.83 -20.92
N LYS A 140 18.15 24.88 -20.75
CA LYS A 140 19.38 25.09 -21.55
C LYS A 140 20.49 24.04 -21.29
N ALA A 141 20.27 23.11 -20.36
CA ALA A 141 21.17 22.02 -20.00
C ALA A 141 20.66 20.64 -20.47
N ALA A 142 19.65 20.59 -21.33
CA ALA A 142 18.96 19.39 -21.83
C ALA A 142 19.78 18.45 -22.75
N THR A 143 21.11 18.39 -22.58
CA THR A 143 22.02 17.66 -23.48
C THR A 143 22.18 16.16 -23.18
N GLY A 144 21.59 15.68 -22.08
CA GLY A 144 21.62 14.26 -21.69
C GLY A 144 20.48 13.44 -22.34
N PRO A 145 20.74 12.17 -22.72
CA PRO A 145 19.69 11.27 -23.16
C PRO A 145 18.80 10.84 -22.00
N VAL A 146 17.53 11.22 -22.02
CA VAL A 146 16.51 10.70 -21.10
C VAL A 146 15.95 9.39 -21.63
N GLN A 147 15.73 8.43 -20.74
CA GLN A 147 14.97 7.22 -21.05
C GLN A 147 13.52 7.44 -20.63
N VAL A 148 12.59 7.17 -21.54
CA VAL A 148 11.16 7.38 -21.31
C VAL A 148 10.32 6.22 -21.84
N ASN A 149 9.24 5.92 -21.14
CA ASN A 149 8.21 5.01 -21.61
C ASN A 149 7.16 5.77 -22.42
N VAL A 150 6.84 5.27 -23.61
CA VAL A 150 5.95 5.92 -24.58
C VAL A 150 4.77 5.02 -24.85
N ILE A 151 3.60 5.41 -24.33
CA ILE A 151 2.33 4.77 -24.67
C ILE A 151 1.83 5.37 -25.99
N SER A 152 1.23 4.54 -26.84
CA SER A 152 0.79 4.90 -28.18
C SER A 152 -0.35 4.02 -28.69
N HIS A 153 -1.03 4.42 -29.77
CA HIS A 153 -2.10 3.61 -30.36
C HIS A 153 -1.55 2.29 -30.91
N ARG A 154 -2.23 1.19 -30.60
CA ARG A 154 -1.89 -0.16 -31.05
C ARG A 154 -1.99 -0.24 -32.58
N GLY A 155 -0.95 -0.76 -33.23
CA GLY A 155 -0.91 -0.80 -34.70
C GLY A 155 -0.71 0.58 -35.36
N SER A 156 -0.46 1.65 -34.59
CA SER A 156 0.10 2.87 -35.18
C SER A 156 1.51 2.60 -35.71
N ALA A 157 1.91 3.34 -36.74
CA ALA A 157 3.25 3.25 -37.34
C ALA A 157 4.35 3.90 -36.46
N LEU A 158 4.22 3.86 -35.12
CA LEU A 158 5.08 4.62 -34.21
C LEU A 158 6.56 4.29 -34.42
N GLY A 159 6.97 3.01 -34.45
CA GLY A 159 8.37 2.64 -34.67
C GLY A 159 8.96 3.23 -35.96
N ALA A 160 8.21 3.20 -37.05
CA ALA A 160 8.60 3.82 -38.32
C ALA A 160 8.58 5.36 -38.28
N ASN A 161 7.77 5.97 -37.42
CA ASN A 161 7.72 7.41 -37.23
C ASN A 161 8.83 7.93 -36.30
N LEU A 162 9.21 7.18 -35.25
CA LEU A 162 10.35 7.49 -34.39
C LEU A 162 11.67 7.42 -35.15
N ALA A 163 11.84 6.41 -36.01
CA ALA A 163 13.00 6.30 -36.89
C ALA A 163 13.17 7.54 -37.80
N LYS A 164 12.07 8.13 -38.30
CA LYS A 164 12.10 9.37 -39.11
C LYS A 164 12.54 10.62 -38.33
N ILE A 165 12.43 10.61 -37.00
CA ILE A 165 12.86 11.71 -36.12
C ILE A 165 14.12 11.36 -35.31
N GLY A 166 14.80 10.26 -35.64
CA GLY A 166 16.08 9.87 -35.02
C GLY A 166 15.97 9.31 -33.60
N ILE A 167 14.78 8.91 -33.16
CA ILE A 167 14.58 8.32 -31.83
C ILE A 167 14.65 6.79 -31.93
N SER A 168 15.50 6.19 -31.11
CA SER A 168 15.68 4.74 -31.02
C SER A 168 14.90 4.14 -29.86
N ASP A 169 14.27 2.99 -30.12
CA ASP A 169 13.83 2.04 -29.09
C ASP A 169 15.06 1.49 -28.34
N THR A 170 14.92 1.16 -27.05
CA THR A 170 16.01 0.58 -26.25
C THR A 170 16.32 -0.89 -26.59
N GLY A 171 15.74 -1.42 -27.68
CA GLY A 171 15.91 -2.80 -28.15
C GLY A 171 14.88 -3.78 -27.58
N LEU A 172 13.85 -3.27 -26.88
CA LEU A 172 12.81 -4.08 -26.26
C LEU A 172 11.57 -4.20 -27.15
N GLY A 173 11.35 -3.22 -28.05
CA GLY A 173 10.21 -3.19 -28.98
C GLY A 173 8.89 -2.84 -28.31
N ALA A 174 7.91 -2.43 -29.13
CA ALA A 174 6.56 -2.16 -28.67
C ALA A 174 5.90 -3.40 -28.03
N LYS A 175 5.39 -3.22 -26.81
CA LYS A 175 4.59 -4.19 -26.07
C LYS A 175 3.13 -3.73 -26.05
N ILE A 176 2.20 -4.63 -26.37
CA ILE A 176 0.77 -4.33 -26.32
C ILE A 176 0.37 -4.08 -24.86
N VAL A 177 -0.39 -3.00 -24.62
CA VAL A 177 -0.94 -2.64 -23.30
C VAL A 177 -2.40 -3.10 -23.21
N ASP A 178 -3.20 -2.82 -24.24
CA ASP A 178 -4.59 -3.26 -24.32
C ASP A 178 -5.05 -3.43 -25.79
N ARG A 179 -6.35 -3.31 -26.07
CA ARG A 179 -6.92 -3.42 -27.44
C ARG A 179 -6.62 -2.19 -28.32
N HIS A 180 -6.39 -1.04 -27.71
CA HIS A 180 -6.20 0.28 -28.33
C HIS A 180 -4.78 0.83 -28.14
N LEU A 181 -4.03 0.36 -27.14
CA LEU A 181 -2.74 0.93 -26.72
C LEU A 181 -1.59 -0.09 -26.72
N GLN A 182 -0.39 0.42 -26.95
CA GLN A 182 0.91 -0.27 -26.86
C GLN A 182 1.95 0.68 -26.24
N THR A 183 2.96 0.17 -25.55
CA THR A 183 4.04 0.93 -24.92
C THR A 183 5.42 0.51 -25.41
N GLN A 184 6.38 1.42 -25.46
CA GLN A 184 7.78 1.15 -25.77
C GLN A 184 8.69 2.07 -24.98
N THR A 185 9.81 1.53 -24.48
CA THR A 185 10.87 2.34 -23.88
C THR A 185 11.78 2.86 -24.98
N VAL A 186 12.00 4.18 -24.99
CA VAL A 186 12.86 4.86 -25.96
C VAL A 186 13.86 5.73 -25.23
N GLN A 187 14.98 6.00 -25.88
CA GLN A 187 15.99 6.90 -25.35
C GLN A 187 16.24 8.04 -26.34
N LEU A 188 16.12 9.28 -25.86
CA LEU A 188 16.21 10.50 -26.68
C LEU A 188 16.82 11.67 -25.89
N PRO A 189 17.45 12.64 -26.56
CA PRO A 189 17.77 13.93 -25.96
C PRO A 189 16.51 14.62 -25.40
N ALA A 190 16.61 15.27 -24.23
CA ALA A 190 15.44 15.83 -23.54
C ALA A 190 14.74 16.95 -24.33
N ASP A 191 15.45 17.70 -25.17
CA ASP A 191 14.88 18.71 -26.08
C ASP A 191 13.96 18.09 -27.17
N GLN A 192 14.14 16.80 -27.49
CA GLN A 192 13.28 16.09 -28.43
C GLN A 192 11.95 15.59 -27.84
N LEU A 193 11.70 15.73 -26.53
CA LEU A 193 10.45 15.28 -25.89
C LEU A 193 9.19 15.90 -26.53
N ALA A 194 9.28 17.15 -27.02
CA ALA A 194 8.18 17.79 -27.75
C ALA A 194 7.95 17.16 -29.14
N ALA A 195 9.01 16.77 -29.85
CA ALA A 195 8.92 16.10 -31.15
C ALA A 195 8.37 14.67 -31.00
N LEU A 196 8.80 13.95 -29.96
CA LEU A 196 8.23 12.66 -29.57
C LEU A 196 6.72 12.78 -29.31
N ALA A 197 6.29 13.73 -28.45
CA ALA A 197 4.88 13.94 -28.14
C ALA A 197 4.02 14.35 -29.35
N GLN A 198 4.61 15.05 -30.34
CA GLN A 198 3.97 15.40 -31.61
C GLN A 198 3.81 14.23 -32.59
N THR A 199 4.43 13.07 -32.33
CA THR A 199 4.41 11.94 -33.25
C THR A 199 3.02 11.30 -33.30
N PRO A 200 2.43 11.09 -34.50
CA PRO A 200 1.11 10.48 -34.62
C PRO A 200 1.07 9.11 -33.94
N GLY A 201 0.03 8.87 -33.14
CA GLY A 201 -0.08 7.66 -32.34
C GLY A 201 0.45 7.79 -30.92
N VAL A 202 1.37 8.71 -30.59
CA VAL A 202 1.85 8.87 -29.20
C VAL A 202 0.71 9.37 -28.31
N TYR A 203 0.41 8.59 -27.28
CA TYR A 203 -0.62 8.85 -26.28
C TYR A 203 -0.04 9.52 -25.03
N SER A 204 1.07 9.00 -24.49
CA SER A 204 1.78 9.62 -23.36
C SER A 204 3.26 9.30 -23.30
N VAL A 205 4.05 10.17 -22.64
CA VAL A 205 5.48 10.00 -22.37
C VAL A 205 5.75 10.12 -20.86
N GLN A 206 6.46 9.15 -20.29
CA GLN A 206 6.70 9.00 -18.85
C GLN A 206 8.19 8.73 -18.56
N SER A 207 8.72 9.15 -17.42
CA SER A 207 10.11 8.90 -17.02
C SER A 207 10.34 7.45 -16.55
N VAL A 208 11.61 7.02 -16.52
CA VAL A 208 12.05 5.74 -15.91
C VAL A 208 12.85 6.03 -14.62
N PRO A 209 12.40 5.58 -13.43
CA PRO A 209 13.09 5.79 -12.13
C PRO A 209 14.35 4.92 -11.91
N THR A 210 15.27 5.30 -10.99
CA THR A 210 16.60 4.66 -10.87
C THR A 210 17.24 4.58 -9.45
N ASP A 211 16.51 4.63 -8.32
CA ASP A 211 17.08 4.97 -6.98
C ASP A 211 16.53 4.24 -5.69
N GLY A 212 17.35 3.51 -4.89
CA GLY A 212 16.97 3.01 -3.51
C GLY A 212 18.02 2.21 -2.64
N GLY A 213 17.83 2.01 -1.28
CA GLY A 213 18.69 1.25 -0.26
C GLY A 213 18.20 -0.01 0.69
N LEU A 214 18.89 -1.23 0.82
CA LEU A 214 18.52 -2.76 0.75
C LEU A 214 19.02 -3.48 2.04
N ARG A 215 18.29 -4.32 2.81
CA ARG A 215 18.26 -4.72 4.27
C ARG A 215 18.96 -5.95 4.98
N GLY A 216 19.74 -5.72 6.05
CA GLY A 216 20.42 -6.79 6.81
C GLY A 216 20.08 -6.89 8.31
N GLU A 217 20.93 -7.60 9.07
CA GLU A 217 20.74 -7.95 10.50
C GLU A 217 20.30 -6.76 11.35
N MET A 218 20.85 -5.55 11.11
CA MET A 218 20.47 -4.33 11.84
C MET A 218 18.95 -4.13 11.92
N SER A 219 18.20 -4.48 10.87
CA SER A 219 16.75 -4.34 10.89
C SER A 219 16.02 -5.48 11.60
N SER A 220 16.53 -6.70 11.54
CA SER A 220 16.06 -7.80 12.40
C SER A 220 16.24 -7.45 13.88
N GLN A 221 17.34 -6.76 14.22
CA GLN A 221 17.61 -6.26 15.57
C GLN A 221 16.68 -5.10 15.98
N ILE A 222 16.42 -4.12 15.10
CA ILE A 222 15.44 -3.07 15.34
C ILE A 222 14.06 -3.67 15.64
N ASN A 223 13.63 -4.66 14.86
CA ASN A 223 12.35 -5.34 15.06
C ASN A 223 12.30 -6.21 16.32
N ALA A 224 13.42 -6.79 16.75
CA ALA A 224 13.52 -7.46 18.04
C ALA A 224 13.55 -6.49 19.24
N GLY A 225 13.65 -5.18 19.01
CA GLY A 225 13.86 -4.19 20.07
C GLY A 225 15.28 -4.21 20.64
N ASN A 226 16.22 -4.91 19.99
CA ASN A 226 17.63 -5.02 20.38
C ASN A 226 18.39 -3.75 19.97
N VAL A 227 18.03 -2.63 20.63
CA VAL A 227 18.62 -1.30 20.44
C VAL A 227 19.16 -0.77 21.76
N ASN A 228 20.20 0.06 21.70
CA ASN A 228 20.73 0.77 22.85
C ASN A 228 19.84 1.98 23.23
N ALA A 229 20.20 2.68 24.32
CA ALA A 229 19.47 3.86 24.79
C ALA A 229 19.36 5.02 23.76
N SER A 230 20.20 5.01 22.72
CA SER A 230 20.18 5.96 21.60
C SER A 230 19.41 5.44 20.37
N ASN A 231 18.61 4.39 20.51
CA ASN A 231 17.88 3.71 19.42
C ASN A 231 18.77 3.18 18.28
N LEU A 232 20.03 2.83 18.57
CA LEU A 232 20.90 2.15 17.60
C LEU A 232 20.90 0.64 17.87
N ALA A 233 20.71 -0.16 16.83
CA ALA A 233 20.76 -1.62 16.89
C ALA A 233 22.10 -2.12 17.43
N VAL A 234 22.07 -3.25 18.14
CA VAL A 234 23.26 -4.00 18.56
C VAL A 234 23.27 -5.39 17.91
N PRO A 235 24.43 -5.98 17.57
CA PRO A 235 24.50 -7.28 16.87
C PRO A 235 24.24 -8.48 17.81
N GLY A 236 24.03 -9.66 17.22
CA GLY A 236 23.79 -10.92 17.94
C GLY A 236 22.44 -11.60 17.67
N TYR A 237 21.82 -11.40 16.49
CA TYR A 237 20.43 -11.78 16.26
C TYR A 237 20.18 -13.29 16.35
N LEU A 238 21.15 -14.10 15.92
CA LEU A 238 21.10 -15.56 16.07
C LEU A 238 21.10 -16.01 17.54
N SER A 239 21.81 -15.27 18.43
CA SER A 239 21.80 -15.53 19.87
C SER A 239 20.44 -15.18 20.49
N TYR A 240 19.86 -14.05 20.07
CA TYR A 240 18.50 -13.66 20.42
C TYR A 240 17.47 -14.72 20.03
N LEU A 241 17.49 -15.20 18.78
CA LEU A 241 16.59 -16.27 18.29
C LEU A 241 16.78 -17.58 19.07
N SER A 242 18.03 -17.97 19.35
CA SER A 242 18.34 -19.13 20.20
C SER A 242 17.73 -19.00 21.60
N GLY A 243 17.81 -17.81 22.21
CA GLY A 243 17.19 -17.50 23.49
C GLY A 243 15.65 -17.40 23.45
N ALA A 244 15.04 -17.21 22.28
CA ALA A 244 13.60 -17.29 22.06
C ALA A 244 13.12 -18.71 21.71
N GLY A 245 14.04 -19.65 21.44
CA GLY A 245 13.70 -21.04 21.05
C GLY A 245 13.07 -21.18 19.66
N VAL A 246 13.11 -20.13 18.83
CA VAL A 246 12.50 -20.09 17.49
C VAL A 246 13.39 -19.36 16.50
N ASN A 247 13.36 -19.80 15.25
CA ASN A 247 14.11 -19.23 14.13
C ASN A 247 13.37 -19.34 12.78
N GLY A 248 12.15 -19.90 12.76
CA GLY A 248 11.35 -20.19 11.56
C GLY A 248 11.39 -21.66 11.11
N THR A 249 12.13 -22.54 11.79
CA THR A 249 12.26 -23.96 11.39
C THR A 249 10.90 -24.65 11.31
N GLY A 250 10.67 -25.37 10.21
CA GLY A 250 9.41 -26.06 9.90
C GLY A 250 8.36 -25.19 9.20
N VAL A 251 8.60 -23.89 9.05
CA VAL A 251 7.69 -22.96 8.34
C VAL A 251 8.18 -22.74 6.91
N ILE A 252 7.24 -22.72 5.96
CA ILE A 252 7.48 -22.37 4.56
C ILE A 252 6.80 -21.03 4.26
N ILE A 253 7.54 -20.11 3.64
CA ILE A 253 7.06 -18.82 3.18
C ILE A 253 7.13 -18.82 1.64
N ALA A 254 6.06 -18.37 0.99
CA ALA A 254 6.08 -18.04 -0.42
C ALA A 254 6.66 -16.63 -0.61
N ASN A 255 7.76 -16.52 -1.36
CA ASN A 255 8.32 -15.25 -1.77
C ASN A 255 7.87 -14.96 -3.21
N VAL A 256 6.81 -14.15 -3.35
CA VAL A 256 6.21 -13.84 -4.64
C VAL A 256 6.79 -12.52 -5.14
N ASP A 257 7.70 -12.57 -6.12
CA ASP A 257 8.50 -11.40 -6.54
C ASP A 257 8.97 -11.51 -8.02
N GLY A 258 10.05 -10.86 -8.43
CA GLY A 258 10.61 -10.95 -9.79
C GLY A 258 11.41 -12.23 -10.07
N GLY A 259 11.86 -12.91 -9.00
CA GLY A 259 12.71 -14.11 -9.00
C GLY A 259 13.94 -13.96 -8.07
N ILE A 260 14.58 -15.08 -7.71
CA ILE A 260 15.61 -15.18 -6.66
C ILE A 260 16.91 -15.79 -7.22
N TYR A 261 18.07 -15.23 -6.86
CA TYR A 261 19.36 -15.90 -7.04
C TYR A 261 19.50 -17.06 -6.04
N HIS A 262 18.94 -18.23 -6.37
CA HIS A 262 18.97 -19.44 -5.50
C HIS A 262 20.37 -19.89 -5.10
N THR A 263 21.41 -19.51 -5.84
CA THR A 263 22.82 -19.82 -5.53
C THR A 263 23.44 -18.91 -4.47
N HIS A 264 22.74 -17.86 -4.02
CA HIS A 264 23.29 -16.93 -3.04
C HIS A 264 23.60 -17.67 -1.73
N PRO A 265 24.80 -17.53 -1.14
CA PRO A 265 25.21 -18.39 -0.01
C PRO A 265 24.28 -18.31 1.21
N ASP A 266 23.69 -17.13 1.47
CA ASP A 266 22.72 -16.95 2.57
C ASP A 266 21.30 -17.49 2.28
N LEU A 267 21.01 -17.93 1.04
CA LEU A 267 19.68 -18.36 0.59
C LEU A 267 19.64 -19.80 0.09
N VAL A 268 20.75 -20.35 -0.43
CA VAL A 268 20.78 -21.67 -1.06
C VAL A 268 20.27 -22.79 -0.14
N ALA A 269 20.55 -22.69 1.16
CA ALA A 269 20.09 -23.65 2.17
C ALA A 269 18.63 -23.39 2.65
N ARG A 270 18.00 -22.31 2.20
CA ARG A 270 16.63 -21.86 2.55
C ARG A 270 15.62 -22.14 1.44
N MET A 271 16.06 -22.23 0.19
CA MET A 271 15.16 -22.60 -0.89
C MET A 271 14.59 -24.02 -0.72
N SER A 272 13.36 -24.18 -1.20
CA SER A 272 12.63 -25.43 -1.39
C SER A 272 12.18 -25.54 -2.84
N ALA A 273 11.94 -26.76 -3.31
CA ALA A 273 11.35 -26.98 -4.63
C ALA A 273 9.95 -26.33 -4.71
N CYS A 274 9.66 -25.67 -5.82
CA CYS A 274 8.34 -25.14 -6.14
C CYS A 274 7.76 -25.94 -7.32
N THR A 275 6.50 -26.33 -7.20
CA THR A 275 5.72 -27.01 -8.26
C THR A 275 4.51 -26.17 -8.64
N GLY A 276 4.37 -25.85 -9.93
CA GLY A 276 3.28 -25.02 -10.43
C GLY A 276 3.73 -24.09 -11.54
N THR A 277 2.76 -23.43 -12.19
CA THR A 277 3.04 -22.48 -13.29
C THR A 277 3.68 -21.17 -12.81
N THR A 278 3.45 -20.77 -11.55
CA THR A 278 3.93 -19.51 -10.97
C THR A 278 5.37 -19.58 -10.46
N CYS A 279 5.95 -20.78 -10.36
CA CYS A 279 7.32 -20.97 -9.87
C CYS A 279 8.36 -20.27 -10.76
N GLY A 280 9.34 -19.59 -10.18
CA GLY A 280 10.29 -18.78 -10.96
C GLY A 280 11.38 -19.59 -11.68
N GLY A 281 11.75 -20.75 -11.16
CA GLY A 281 12.64 -21.72 -11.81
C GLY A 281 14.09 -21.24 -11.86
N SER A 282 14.48 -20.63 -12.99
CA SER A 282 15.79 -19.99 -13.18
C SER A 282 15.71 -18.46 -13.26
N ALA A 283 14.53 -17.88 -12.98
CA ALA A 283 14.39 -16.44 -12.89
C ALA A 283 15.21 -15.90 -11.71
N SER A 284 15.77 -14.71 -11.87
CA SER A 284 16.49 -14.04 -10.80
C SER A 284 16.30 -12.54 -10.94
N SER A 285 16.09 -11.89 -9.81
CA SER A 285 15.98 -10.44 -9.74
C SER A 285 16.67 -9.98 -8.46
N ALA A 286 17.31 -8.81 -8.52
CA ALA A 286 17.93 -8.24 -7.33
C ALA A 286 16.87 -7.94 -6.24
N HIS A 287 15.65 -7.58 -6.65
CA HIS A 287 14.53 -7.29 -5.75
C HIS A 287 13.98 -8.55 -5.06
N GLY A 288 13.68 -9.61 -5.81
CA GLY A 288 13.19 -10.88 -5.25
C GLY A 288 14.20 -11.62 -4.41
N THR A 289 15.48 -11.60 -4.81
CA THR A 289 16.59 -12.13 -3.98
C THR A 289 16.67 -11.40 -2.65
N HIS A 290 16.40 -10.10 -2.70
CA HIS A 290 16.47 -9.28 -1.53
C HIS A 290 15.32 -9.51 -0.55
N THR A 291 14.09 -9.52 -1.06
CA THR A 291 12.90 -9.79 -0.25
C THR A 291 12.99 -11.17 0.39
N ALA A 292 13.48 -12.17 -0.36
CA ALA A 292 13.79 -13.50 0.15
C ALA A 292 14.83 -13.50 1.28
N ALA A 293 15.94 -12.77 1.12
CA ALA A 293 17.01 -12.72 2.14
C ALA A 293 16.53 -12.04 3.42
N ILE A 294 15.65 -11.03 3.33
CA ILE A 294 15.03 -10.42 4.51
C ILE A 294 14.14 -11.42 5.25
N MET A 295 13.33 -12.20 4.52
CA MET A 295 12.44 -13.19 5.13
C MET A 295 13.24 -14.25 5.88
N ALA A 296 14.19 -14.91 5.20
CA ALA A 296 14.77 -16.15 5.70
C ALA A 296 16.28 -16.34 5.44
N GLY A 297 17.01 -15.32 4.97
CA GLY A 297 18.45 -15.43 4.76
C GLY A 297 19.18 -15.84 6.04
N ASP A 298 20.12 -16.78 5.98
CA ASP A 298 20.72 -17.39 7.19
C ASP A 298 22.08 -16.84 7.59
N GLY A 299 22.64 -15.93 6.80
CA GLY A 299 23.94 -15.33 7.07
C GLY A 299 25.14 -16.27 6.87
N ALA A 300 24.97 -17.44 6.24
CA ALA A 300 26.04 -18.42 6.00
C ALA A 300 27.22 -17.89 5.16
N SER A 301 27.03 -16.83 4.37
CA SER A 301 28.12 -16.11 3.69
C SER A 301 29.12 -15.49 4.67
N ASN A 302 28.69 -15.24 5.92
CA ASN A 302 29.46 -14.59 6.98
C ASN A 302 29.97 -13.17 6.59
N VAL A 303 29.44 -12.58 5.53
CA VAL A 303 29.76 -11.21 5.08
C VAL A 303 29.13 -10.22 6.06
N ARG A 304 29.95 -9.31 6.59
CA ARG A 304 29.55 -8.33 7.61
C ARG A 304 29.74 -6.89 7.17
N ALA A 305 28.92 -6.01 7.74
CA ALA A 305 29.14 -4.57 7.76
C ALA A 305 29.28 -4.09 9.21
N THR A 306 30.24 -3.20 9.47
CA THR A 306 30.56 -2.74 10.83
C THR A 306 30.10 -1.30 11.01
N ALA A 307 29.21 -1.10 11.98
CA ALA A 307 28.74 0.20 12.45
C ALA A 307 29.34 0.53 13.83
N SER A 308 29.04 1.71 14.36
CA SER A 308 29.54 2.17 15.67
C SER A 308 29.15 1.29 16.86
N THR A 309 28.11 0.45 16.73
CA THR A 309 27.62 -0.47 17.76
C THR A 309 28.05 -1.93 17.57
N GLY A 310 28.81 -2.24 16.51
CA GLY A 310 29.32 -3.59 16.25
C GLY A 310 29.24 -4.03 14.79
N SER A 311 29.49 -5.32 14.55
CA SER A 311 29.55 -5.92 13.21
C SER A 311 28.33 -6.82 12.96
N PHE A 312 27.62 -6.56 11.86
CA PHE A 312 26.31 -7.12 11.53
C PHE A 312 26.38 -7.98 10.28
N LEU A 313 25.69 -9.11 10.25
CA LEU A 313 25.58 -9.98 9.08
C LEU A 313 24.67 -9.34 8.02
N ARG A 314 25.19 -9.16 6.79
CA ARG A 314 24.45 -8.49 5.71
C ARG A 314 23.29 -9.35 5.19
N GLY A 315 23.50 -10.66 5.01
CA GLY A 315 22.49 -11.58 4.51
C GLY A 315 21.66 -12.32 5.57
N LEU A 316 21.62 -11.83 6.82
CA LEU A 316 20.81 -12.45 7.88
C LEU A 316 19.41 -11.80 7.93
N GLY A 317 18.40 -12.60 7.58
CA GLY A 317 16.98 -12.26 7.63
C GLY A 317 16.36 -12.39 9.03
N VAL A 318 15.03 -12.35 9.07
CA VAL A 318 14.24 -12.41 10.31
C VAL A 318 13.97 -13.85 10.75
N ALA A 319 13.66 -14.76 9.83
CA ALA A 319 13.40 -16.18 10.10
C ALA A 319 14.44 -17.09 9.41
N PRO A 320 15.72 -17.08 9.84
CA PRO A 320 16.81 -17.78 9.17
C PRO A 320 16.68 -19.32 9.13
N GLY A 321 15.74 -19.92 9.88
CA GLY A 321 15.40 -21.34 9.81
C GLY A 321 14.22 -21.67 8.89
N ALA A 322 13.49 -20.67 8.40
CA ALA A 322 12.35 -20.88 7.50
C ALA A 322 12.81 -21.33 6.10
N LYS A 323 11.88 -21.99 5.40
CA LYS A 323 12.05 -22.39 4.01
C LYS A 323 11.32 -21.42 3.09
N LEU A 324 11.86 -21.21 1.89
CA LEU A 324 11.27 -20.35 0.87
C LEU A 324 10.84 -21.15 -0.35
N VAL A 325 9.66 -20.88 -0.86
CA VAL A 325 9.26 -21.25 -2.23
C VAL A 325 9.24 -20.00 -3.10
N GLU A 326 9.90 -20.07 -4.25
CA GLU A 326 9.99 -18.95 -5.19
C GLU A 326 8.79 -18.96 -6.14
N GLN A 327 8.05 -17.85 -6.17
CA GLN A 327 7.05 -17.60 -7.20
C GLN A 327 7.27 -16.24 -7.86
N ARG A 328 6.85 -16.12 -9.11
CA ARG A 328 6.85 -14.86 -9.84
C ARG A 328 5.44 -14.30 -9.87
N TYR A 329 5.25 -13.04 -9.45
CA TYR A 329 3.94 -12.39 -9.59
C TYR A 329 3.61 -12.13 -11.06
N SER A 330 4.61 -11.80 -11.89
CA SER A 330 4.45 -11.49 -13.31
C SER A 330 4.76 -12.70 -14.20
N PRO A 331 3.91 -13.05 -15.20
CA PRO A 331 2.77 -12.27 -15.70
C PRO A 331 1.42 -12.60 -15.03
N PHE A 332 1.38 -13.39 -13.96
CA PHE A 332 0.13 -13.94 -13.42
C PHE A 332 -0.81 -12.88 -12.86
N TYR A 333 -0.31 -11.87 -12.15
CA TYR A 333 -1.16 -10.84 -11.53
C TYR A 333 -2.02 -10.02 -12.51
N THR A 334 -1.71 -10.02 -13.82
CA THR A 334 -2.54 -9.36 -14.84
C THR A 334 -3.51 -10.31 -15.54
N GLN A 335 -3.56 -11.58 -15.12
CA GLN A 335 -4.47 -12.60 -15.64
C GLN A 335 -5.73 -12.67 -14.77
N ALA A 336 -6.87 -13.03 -15.37
CA ALA A 336 -8.09 -13.26 -14.61
C ALA A 336 -7.90 -14.40 -13.60
N GLY A 337 -8.25 -14.17 -12.33
CA GLY A 337 -7.97 -15.11 -11.24
C GLY A 337 -6.49 -15.18 -10.83
N GLY A 338 -5.63 -14.32 -11.37
CA GLY A 338 -4.19 -14.38 -11.23
C GLY A 338 -3.65 -14.12 -9.83
N MET A 339 -4.32 -13.26 -9.06
CA MET A 339 -3.99 -13.03 -7.65
C MET A 339 -4.27 -14.29 -6.82
N LEU A 340 -5.45 -14.89 -7.01
CA LEU A 340 -5.81 -16.13 -6.32
C LEU A 340 -4.90 -17.28 -6.75
N LEU A 341 -4.61 -17.45 -8.05
CA LEU A 341 -3.70 -18.48 -8.58
C LEU A 341 -2.32 -18.48 -7.92
N LEU A 342 -1.77 -17.28 -7.63
CA LEU A 342 -0.50 -17.16 -6.90
C LEU A 342 -0.64 -17.75 -5.49
N MET A 343 -1.70 -17.38 -4.77
CA MET A 343 -2.02 -17.85 -3.41
C MET A 343 -2.32 -19.36 -3.38
N THR A 344 -3.11 -19.87 -4.32
CA THR A 344 -3.37 -21.30 -4.53
C THR A 344 -2.07 -22.08 -4.67
N GLN A 345 -1.13 -21.58 -5.50
CA GLN A 345 0.16 -22.25 -5.66
C GLN A 345 1.09 -22.06 -4.45
N SER A 346 0.92 -21.01 -3.63
CA SER A 346 1.60 -20.91 -2.33
C SER A 346 1.19 -22.06 -1.40
N VAL A 347 -0.12 -22.25 -1.17
CA VAL A 347 -0.62 -23.30 -0.27
C VAL A 347 -0.41 -24.71 -0.83
N ARG A 348 -0.53 -24.93 -2.15
CA ARG A 348 -0.19 -26.21 -2.79
C ARG A 348 1.32 -26.54 -2.65
N ASN A 349 2.19 -25.54 -2.50
CA ASN A 349 3.61 -25.70 -2.14
C ASN A 349 3.86 -25.68 -0.61
N ARG A 350 2.81 -25.82 0.20
CA ARG A 350 2.81 -25.86 1.67
C ARG A 350 3.30 -24.57 2.34
N ALA A 351 3.32 -23.44 1.62
CA ALA A 351 3.56 -22.15 2.24
C ALA A 351 2.31 -21.73 3.04
N VAL A 352 2.55 -21.26 4.27
CA VAL A 352 1.48 -20.80 5.19
C VAL A 352 1.49 -19.28 5.34
N ILE A 353 2.52 -18.63 4.79
CA ILE A 353 2.68 -17.19 4.67
C ILE A 353 3.05 -16.87 3.22
N SER A 354 2.48 -15.81 2.65
CA SER A 354 2.88 -15.25 1.37
C SER A 354 3.41 -13.84 1.58
N GLY A 355 4.69 -13.62 1.27
CA GLY A 355 5.31 -12.30 1.26
C GLY A 355 5.26 -11.69 -0.14
N ASN A 356 4.64 -10.52 -0.25
CA ASN A 356 4.33 -9.86 -1.51
C ASN A 356 4.82 -8.41 -1.49
N SER A 357 5.92 -8.17 -2.18
CA SER A 357 6.61 -6.86 -2.23
C SER A 357 6.27 -6.04 -3.48
N TRP A 358 5.03 -6.19 -3.95
CA TRP A 358 4.46 -5.68 -5.20
C TRP A 358 2.94 -5.53 -5.05
N GLY A 359 2.29 -4.87 -6.01
CA GLY A 359 0.84 -4.82 -6.09
C GLY A 359 0.37 -4.48 -7.52
N PRO A 360 -0.85 -4.89 -7.95
CA PRO A 360 -1.32 -4.66 -9.33
C PRO A 360 -1.39 -3.20 -9.79
N ALA A 361 -1.58 -2.24 -8.87
CA ALA A 361 -1.66 -0.82 -9.21
C ALA A 361 -0.90 0.06 -8.22
N GLY A 362 -0.03 0.95 -8.72
CA GLY A 362 0.71 1.94 -7.91
C GLY A 362 -0.08 3.19 -7.51
N SER A 363 -1.41 3.13 -7.57
CA SER A 363 -2.33 4.24 -7.31
C SER A 363 -3.64 3.71 -6.72
N PRO A 364 -4.39 4.45 -5.90
CA PRO A 364 -5.57 3.93 -5.24
C PRO A 364 -6.62 3.48 -6.25
N ARG A 365 -7.14 2.26 -6.08
CA ARG A 365 -8.28 1.75 -6.83
C ARG A 365 -9.51 1.51 -5.97
N GLY A 366 -9.39 1.62 -4.65
CA GLY A 366 -10.40 1.13 -3.72
C GLY A 366 -10.33 -0.37 -3.58
N TYR A 367 -11.40 -0.96 -3.04
CA TYR A 367 -11.56 -2.42 -2.98
C TYR A 367 -11.95 -2.99 -4.34
N ASP A 368 -10.95 -3.21 -5.20
CA ASP A 368 -11.11 -3.73 -6.56
C ASP A 368 -11.12 -5.27 -6.65
N GLY A 369 -11.21 -5.81 -7.87
CA GLY A 369 -11.28 -7.26 -8.11
C GLY A 369 -10.01 -8.02 -7.70
N ASP A 370 -8.84 -7.38 -7.71
CA ASP A 370 -7.58 -7.97 -7.23
C ASP A 370 -7.53 -7.97 -5.71
N THR A 371 -7.96 -6.88 -5.09
CA THR A 371 -8.16 -6.76 -3.65
C THR A 371 -9.13 -7.82 -3.13
N ARG A 372 -10.23 -8.05 -3.85
CA ARG A 372 -11.21 -9.11 -3.53
C ARG A 372 -10.61 -10.51 -3.59
N GLN A 373 -9.78 -10.81 -4.60
CA GLN A 373 -9.10 -12.11 -4.71
C GLN A 373 -8.15 -12.37 -3.53
N VAL A 374 -7.49 -11.32 -3.02
CA VAL A 374 -6.62 -11.45 -1.84
C VAL A 374 -7.43 -11.76 -0.59
N ASP A 375 -8.55 -11.07 -0.33
CA ASP A 375 -9.39 -11.36 0.84
C ASP A 375 -10.04 -12.76 0.79
N VAL A 376 -10.42 -13.24 -0.40
CA VAL A 376 -10.79 -14.65 -0.63
C VAL A 376 -9.63 -15.56 -0.20
N GLY A 377 -8.45 -15.36 -0.78
CA GLY A 377 -7.32 -16.27 -0.58
C GLY A 377 -6.71 -16.26 0.82
N VAL A 378 -6.97 -15.24 1.65
CA VAL A 378 -6.53 -15.26 3.06
C VAL A 378 -7.36 -16.26 3.87
N ARG A 379 -8.67 -16.36 3.59
CA ARG A 379 -9.56 -17.38 4.16
C ARG A 379 -9.29 -18.73 3.51
N ASP A 380 -9.41 -18.78 2.19
CA ASP A 380 -9.30 -19.99 1.40
C ASP A 380 -8.57 -19.73 0.08
N ALA A 381 -7.28 -20.06 0.06
CA ALA A 381 -6.40 -19.89 -1.09
C ALA A 381 -6.62 -20.93 -2.20
N ASP A 382 -7.31 -22.04 -1.94
CA ASP A 382 -7.43 -23.16 -2.88
C ASP A 382 -8.85 -23.76 -2.91
N PRO A 383 -9.86 -23.03 -3.43
CA PRO A 383 -11.27 -23.45 -3.37
C PRO A 383 -11.61 -24.71 -4.18
N ASP A 384 -10.64 -25.34 -4.86
CA ASP A 384 -10.79 -26.67 -5.46
C ASP A 384 -10.55 -27.81 -4.44
N ALA A 385 -9.91 -27.51 -3.30
CA ALA A 385 -9.54 -28.49 -2.28
C ALA A 385 -10.50 -28.44 -1.06
N PRO A 386 -10.60 -29.53 -0.26
CA PRO A 386 -11.65 -29.62 0.76
C PRO A 386 -11.37 -28.76 2.01
N GLY A 387 -12.31 -27.89 2.37
CA GLY A 387 -12.22 -27.00 3.54
C GLY A 387 -11.48 -25.71 3.22
N ASP A 388 -11.30 -24.83 4.22
CA ASP A 388 -10.54 -23.59 4.05
C ASP A 388 -9.03 -23.86 3.94
N GLN A 389 -8.33 -23.23 2.99
CA GLN A 389 -6.86 -23.19 2.95
C GLN A 389 -6.33 -21.81 3.35
N PRO A 390 -6.20 -21.51 4.66
CA PRO A 390 -5.80 -20.19 5.12
C PRO A 390 -4.34 -19.86 4.77
N LEU A 391 -4.11 -18.63 4.31
CA LEU A 391 -2.78 -18.13 3.92
C LEU A 391 -2.54 -16.74 4.51
N ALA A 392 -1.52 -16.60 5.35
CA ALA A 392 -1.16 -15.30 5.91
C ALA A 392 -0.51 -14.41 4.82
N TYR A 393 -1.30 -13.55 4.19
CA TYR A 393 -0.85 -12.66 3.12
C TYR A 393 -0.26 -11.36 3.69
N VAL A 394 1.05 -11.21 3.54
CA VAL A 394 1.82 -10.05 3.98
C VAL A 394 2.20 -9.23 2.75
N LEU A 395 1.77 -7.98 2.74
CA LEU A 395 1.77 -7.08 1.59
C LEU A 395 2.58 -5.81 1.91
N SER A 396 3.41 -5.38 0.98
CA SER A 396 3.99 -4.04 1.02
C SER A 396 2.93 -3.00 0.69
N PHE A 397 2.68 -2.08 1.62
CA PHE A 397 1.90 -0.88 1.33
C PHE A 397 2.56 -0.10 0.20
N MET A 398 1.83 0.63 -0.64
CA MET A 398 2.45 1.30 -1.78
C MET A 398 3.54 2.31 -1.36
N ASN A 399 4.52 2.54 -2.25
CA ASN A 399 5.50 3.62 -2.08
C ASN A 399 4.86 4.98 -2.48
N GLY A 400 3.82 5.39 -1.76
CA GLY A 400 2.97 6.56 -2.08
C GLY A 400 3.55 7.93 -1.70
N ASN A 401 4.68 7.97 -1.00
CA ASN A 401 5.37 9.19 -0.54
C ASN A 401 4.53 10.14 0.31
N GLY A 402 3.89 9.61 1.36
CA GLY A 402 3.06 10.37 2.30
C GLY A 402 1.69 10.74 1.74
N GLY A 403 1.18 11.92 2.08
CA GLY A 403 -0.10 12.44 1.62
C GLY A 403 -1.31 11.85 2.35
N THR A 404 -2.36 11.54 1.59
CA THR A 404 -3.63 10.97 2.06
C THR A 404 -4.23 10.17 0.93
N GLN A 405 -4.69 8.96 1.20
CA GLN A 405 -5.17 8.01 0.18
C GLN A 405 -4.12 7.83 -0.94
N SER A 406 -2.87 7.50 -0.60
CA SER A 406 -1.75 7.32 -1.54
C SER A 406 -1.31 5.85 -1.72
N GLN A 407 -2.11 4.93 -1.18
CA GLN A 407 -1.96 3.48 -1.37
C GLN A 407 -2.16 3.03 -2.82
N GLY A 408 -1.95 1.75 -3.08
CA GLY A 408 -2.22 1.07 -4.34
C GLY A 408 -3.23 -0.06 -4.21
N SER A 409 -3.32 -0.90 -5.25
CA SER A 409 -3.95 -2.22 -5.14
C SER A 409 -2.87 -3.26 -4.86
N PRO A 410 -3.11 -4.27 -4.00
CA PRO A 410 -4.35 -4.59 -3.30
C PRO A 410 -4.32 -4.12 -1.82
N ASP A 411 -3.77 -2.92 -1.54
CA ASP A 411 -3.47 -2.46 -0.17
C ASP A 411 -4.70 -2.35 0.74
N GLU A 412 -5.88 -2.22 0.14
CA GLU A 412 -7.17 -2.09 0.81
C GLU A 412 -7.83 -3.44 1.16
N ALA A 413 -7.14 -4.57 0.97
CA ALA A 413 -7.61 -5.89 1.38
C ALA A 413 -7.73 -5.95 2.91
N LYS A 414 -8.89 -6.37 3.43
CA LYS A 414 -9.19 -6.36 4.87
C LYS A 414 -8.35 -7.37 5.64
N ASN A 415 -8.11 -8.53 5.04
CA ASN A 415 -7.64 -9.71 5.75
C ASN A 415 -6.09 -9.79 5.80
N THR A 416 -5.39 -8.85 5.17
CA THR A 416 -3.93 -8.86 5.03
C THR A 416 -3.18 -8.17 6.17
N PHE A 417 -1.86 -8.39 6.21
CA PHE A 417 -0.90 -7.43 6.75
C PHE A 417 -0.42 -6.47 5.66
N THR A 418 -1.06 -5.32 5.50
CA THR A 418 -0.52 -4.22 4.69
C THR A 418 0.53 -3.44 5.51
N ILE A 419 1.79 -3.37 5.05
CA ILE A 419 2.94 -2.90 5.85
C ILE A 419 3.63 -1.66 5.28
N GLY A 420 3.65 -0.57 6.06
CA GLY A 420 4.38 0.66 5.76
C GLY A 420 5.83 0.68 6.26
N SER A 421 6.54 1.79 6.05
CA SER A 421 8.02 1.89 6.11
C SER A 421 8.53 2.96 7.10
N THR A 422 9.43 2.59 8.03
CA THR A 422 10.13 3.46 9.01
C THR A 422 11.62 3.58 8.73
N LYS A 423 12.30 4.59 9.26
CA LYS A 423 13.76 4.76 9.04
C LYS A 423 14.53 3.62 9.73
N GLY A 424 15.80 3.42 9.34
CA GLY A 424 16.69 2.48 10.04
C GLY A 424 18.16 2.89 10.00
N GLN A 425 18.68 3.23 8.82
CA GLN A 425 20.08 3.61 8.62
C GLN A 425 20.22 4.47 7.34
N THR A 426 21.39 5.01 7.05
CA THR A 426 21.69 5.73 5.79
C THR A 426 22.68 5.00 4.89
N SER A 427 23.49 4.10 5.46
CA SER A 427 24.38 3.20 4.74
C SER A 427 24.55 1.89 5.50
N ALA A 428 25.26 0.93 4.90
CA ALA A 428 25.68 -0.31 5.55
C ALA A 428 26.44 -0.15 6.88
N THR A 429 26.98 1.04 7.16
CA THR A 429 27.82 1.29 8.35
C THR A 429 27.31 2.43 9.23
N VAL A 430 26.27 3.17 8.81
CA VAL A 430 25.77 4.37 9.50
C VAL A 430 24.28 4.23 9.79
N GLN A 431 23.95 3.97 11.06
CA GLN A 431 22.58 3.85 11.56
C GLN A 431 21.91 5.20 11.84
N LEU A 432 20.58 5.21 11.88
CA LEU A 432 19.77 6.36 12.28
C LEU A 432 19.10 6.08 13.63
N ALA A 433 19.25 6.96 14.61
CA ALA A 433 18.49 6.90 15.86
C ALA A 433 16.97 7.10 15.67
N ALA A 434 16.56 7.64 14.52
CA ALA A 434 15.19 7.96 14.16
C ALA A 434 14.38 6.74 13.65
N ILE A 435 14.66 5.52 14.14
CA ILE A 435 14.03 4.24 13.73
C ILE A 435 12.50 4.16 13.91
N ASN A 436 11.92 5.17 14.56
CA ASN A 436 10.51 5.31 14.90
C ASN A 436 9.81 6.41 14.09
N ASP A 437 10.53 7.15 13.24
CA ASP A 437 9.91 8.00 12.22
C ASP A 437 9.57 7.15 10.99
N LEU A 438 8.47 7.47 10.31
CA LEU A 438 8.19 6.92 8.99
C LEU A 438 9.28 7.38 7.99
N SER A 439 9.57 6.53 7.00
CA SER A 439 10.40 6.90 5.85
C SER A 439 9.53 7.62 4.83
N SER A 440 10.10 8.62 4.16
CA SER A 440 9.40 9.45 3.16
C SER A 440 8.84 8.68 1.97
N ASN A 441 9.17 7.39 1.79
CA ASN A 441 8.65 6.55 0.72
C ASN A 441 7.25 5.97 1.01
N THR A 442 6.85 5.80 2.28
CA THR A 442 5.62 5.06 2.61
C THR A 442 4.37 5.81 2.16
N ALA A 443 3.37 5.12 1.64
CA ALA A 443 2.03 5.70 1.49
C ALA A 443 1.41 6.06 2.86
N HIS A 444 0.35 6.86 2.81
CA HIS A 444 -0.61 7.10 3.88
C HIS A 444 -2.00 6.71 3.38
N GLY A 445 -2.78 6.03 4.22
CA GLY A 445 -4.20 5.79 3.98
C GLY A 445 -5.07 7.05 4.24
N PRO A 446 -6.34 6.90 4.65
CA PRO A 446 -7.07 5.64 4.80
C PRO A 446 -7.27 4.90 3.47
N ALA A 447 -7.92 3.74 3.49
CA ALA A 447 -8.53 3.15 2.30
C ALA A 447 -9.49 4.16 1.63
N LEU A 448 -9.87 3.95 0.35
CA LEU A 448 -10.84 4.82 -0.32
C LEU A 448 -12.22 4.81 0.36
N ASP A 449 -12.56 3.71 1.06
CA ASP A 449 -13.77 3.59 1.88
C ASP A 449 -13.64 4.14 3.32
N GLY A 450 -12.45 4.58 3.71
CA GLY A 450 -12.19 5.15 5.03
C GLY A 450 -11.75 4.17 6.12
N ARG A 451 -11.48 2.90 5.82
CA ARG A 451 -10.77 1.98 6.75
C ARG A 451 -9.32 2.43 7.03
N ARG A 452 -8.80 2.10 8.21
CA ARG A 452 -7.44 2.48 8.63
C ARG A 452 -6.41 1.48 8.10
N ILE A 453 -5.57 1.95 7.18
CA ILE A 453 -4.41 1.24 6.61
C ILE A 453 -3.20 2.18 6.63
N PRO A 454 -1.95 1.68 6.77
CA PRO A 454 -1.53 0.28 6.82
C PRO A 454 -1.92 -0.41 8.15
N ALA A 455 -1.74 -1.73 8.24
CA ALA A 455 -1.96 -2.46 9.49
C ALA A 455 -0.87 -2.17 10.53
N MET A 456 0.39 -2.12 10.09
CA MET A 456 1.57 -1.77 10.90
C MET A 456 2.64 -1.15 10.01
N VAL A 457 3.72 -0.69 10.63
CA VAL A 457 4.96 -0.34 9.95
C VAL A 457 6.13 -1.18 10.45
N ALA A 458 7.16 -1.35 9.62
CA ALA A 458 8.46 -1.91 10.01
C ALA A 458 9.55 -0.95 9.48
N PRO A 459 10.86 -1.15 9.75
CA PRO A 459 11.93 -0.49 9.02
C PRO A 459 11.69 -0.46 7.50
N GLY A 460 12.43 0.38 6.79
CA GLY A 460 11.90 1.00 5.58
C GLY A 460 12.91 1.25 4.49
N CYS A 461 13.81 2.18 4.77
CA CYS A 461 14.72 2.74 3.80
C CYS A 461 16.19 2.58 4.21
N SER A 462 17.04 2.40 3.21
CA SER A 462 18.52 2.38 3.31
C SER A 462 19.14 1.29 4.19
N ILE A 463 18.41 0.23 4.53
CA ILE A 463 18.88 -0.93 5.30
C ILE A 463 20.01 -1.71 4.49
N ASP A 464 20.73 -2.79 4.94
CA ASP A 464 21.93 -3.44 4.24
C ASP A 464 21.98 -5.00 3.85
N SER A 465 21.84 -5.48 2.58
CA SER A 465 21.56 -6.93 2.22
C SER A 465 21.81 -7.51 0.80
N ALA A 466 21.60 -8.84 0.66
CA ALA A 466 21.73 -9.68 -0.55
C ALA A 466 20.91 -9.19 -1.75
N ASN A 467 21.55 -9.14 -2.93
CA ASN A 467 20.97 -8.50 -4.13
C ASN A 467 21.40 -9.12 -5.48
N SER A 468 22.23 -10.15 -5.44
CA SER A 468 22.87 -10.74 -6.61
C SER A 468 23.21 -12.20 -6.31
N ALA A 469 23.91 -12.89 -7.22
CA ALA A 469 24.29 -14.29 -7.00
C ALA A 469 25.26 -14.50 -5.83
N THR A 470 26.00 -13.47 -5.37
CA THR A 470 27.00 -13.58 -4.30
C THR A 470 27.16 -12.34 -3.42
N GLY A 471 26.46 -11.24 -3.71
CA GLY A 471 26.71 -9.93 -3.10
C GLY A 471 25.51 -9.30 -2.41
N HIS A 472 25.82 -8.27 -1.62
CA HIS A 472 24.90 -7.47 -0.81
C HIS A 472 25.10 -5.97 -1.13
N GLY A 473 24.04 -5.15 -1.14
CA GLY A 473 24.06 -3.72 -1.52
C GLY A 473 22.98 -2.90 -0.80
N LEU A 474 22.44 -1.84 -1.45
CA LEU A 474 21.24 -1.09 -1.01
C LEU A 474 20.06 -0.94 -2.15
N MET A 475 18.71 -1.14 -1.85
CA MET A 475 17.30 -0.90 -2.41
C MET A 475 16.20 -0.56 -1.33
N CYS A 476 15.46 0.56 -1.44
CA CYS A 476 14.62 1.15 -0.37
C CYS A 476 13.14 1.05 -0.76
N GLY A 477 12.28 0.81 0.23
CA GLY A 477 10.84 0.75 0.00
C GLY A 477 10.09 -0.01 1.09
N THR A 478 8.76 0.14 1.09
CA THR A 478 7.82 -0.77 1.75
C THR A 478 7.95 -2.21 1.24
N SER A 479 8.38 -2.38 -0.03
CA SER A 479 8.83 -3.64 -0.64
C SER A 479 9.80 -4.43 0.23
N MET A 480 10.52 -3.76 1.11
CA MET A 480 11.47 -4.39 2.01
C MET A 480 10.97 -4.46 3.46
N ALA A 481 9.85 -3.79 3.78
CA ALA A 481 9.24 -3.74 5.11
C ALA A 481 8.35 -4.97 5.35
N SER A 482 7.51 -5.30 4.37
CA SER A 482 6.65 -6.49 4.41
C SER A 482 7.42 -7.82 4.58
N PRO A 483 8.58 -8.10 3.93
CA PRO A 483 9.29 -9.36 4.17
C PRO A 483 9.83 -9.50 5.60
N GLN A 484 10.00 -8.40 6.35
CA GLN A 484 10.35 -8.49 7.77
C GLN A 484 9.17 -8.98 8.60
N VAL A 485 7.97 -8.54 8.27
CA VAL A 485 6.73 -9.00 8.91
C VAL A 485 6.38 -10.42 8.46
N ALA A 486 6.69 -10.81 7.22
CA ALA A 486 6.57 -12.20 6.76
C ALA A 486 7.53 -13.14 7.52
N GLY A 487 8.79 -12.75 7.69
CA GLY A 487 9.74 -13.48 8.54
C GLY A 487 9.30 -13.53 10.02
N ALA A 488 8.85 -12.41 10.58
CA ALA A 488 8.34 -12.37 11.96
C ALA A 488 7.09 -13.25 12.14
N SER A 489 6.19 -13.28 11.15
CA SER A 489 5.05 -14.19 11.10
C SER A 489 5.50 -15.64 11.10
N ALA A 490 6.59 -15.99 10.40
CA ALA A 490 7.13 -17.35 10.43
C ALA A 490 7.74 -17.72 11.79
N LEU A 491 8.35 -16.77 12.51
CA LEU A 491 8.76 -16.99 13.90
C LEU A 491 7.53 -17.26 14.81
N PHE A 492 6.44 -16.52 14.62
CA PHE A 492 5.21 -16.71 15.39
C PHE A 492 4.50 -18.03 15.06
N VAL A 493 4.43 -18.42 13.77
CA VAL A 493 3.89 -19.73 13.37
C VAL A 493 4.69 -20.86 14.02
N GLN A 494 6.03 -20.78 14.06
CA GLN A 494 6.83 -21.78 14.79
C GLN A 494 6.54 -21.77 16.29
N TYR A 495 6.49 -20.58 16.92
CA TYR A 495 6.17 -20.41 18.34
C TYR A 495 4.81 -21.04 18.69
N TYR A 496 3.79 -20.79 17.88
CA TYR A 496 2.44 -21.27 18.08
C TYR A 496 2.34 -22.79 17.88
N ARG A 497 2.92 -23.33 16.79
CA ARG A 497 3.04 -24.77 16.56
C ARG A 497 3.73 -25.51 17.71
N ASN A 498 4.83 -24.96 18.22
CA ASN A 498 5.56 -25.54 19.36
C ASN A 498 4.70 -25.63 20.65
N ARG A 499 3.64 -24.82 20.76
CA ARG A 499 2.79 -24.72 21.95
C ARG A 499 1.42 -25.38 21.80
N PHE A 500 0.86 -25.41 20.60
CA PHE A 500 -0.51 -25.86 20.32
C PHE A 500 -0.61 -26.97 19.25
N SER A 501 0.51 -27.34 18.61
CA SER A 501 0.59 -28.36 17.55
C SER A 501 -0.28 -28.11 16.31
N VAL A 502 -0.73 -26.87 16.12
CA VAL A 502 -1.49 -26.39 14.97
C VAL A 502 -0.92 -25.06 14.48
N ASP A 503 -1.34 -24.63 13.29
CA ASP A 503 -1.00 -23.33 12.73
C ASP A 503 -1.89 -22.24 13.34
N PRO A 504 -1.38 -21.02 13.59
CA PRO A 504 -2.22 -19.89 13.94
C PRO A 504 -2.94 -19.39 12.68
N SER A 505 -4.19 -18.95 12.83
CA SER A 505 -4.88 -18.31 11.70
C SER A 505 -4.20 -17.01 11.25
N PRO A 506 -4.46 -16.54 10.01
CA PRO A 506 -4.02 -15.22 9.56
C PRO A 506 -4.52 -14.10 10.49
N ALA A 507 -5.77 -14.21 10.98
CA ALA A 507 -6.36 -13.29 11.93
C ALA A 507 -5.63 -13.30 13.29
N LEU A 508 -5.27 -14.48 13.82
CA LEU A 508 -4.54 -14.57 15.09
C LEU A 508 -3.12 -14.01 14.97
N THR A 509 -2.43 -14.31 13.86
CA THR A 509 -1.11 -13.75 13.58
C THR A 509 -1.19 -12.22 13.52
N LYS A 510 -2.22 -11.67 12.86
CA LYS A 510 -2.50 -10.23 12.82
C LYS A 510 -2.78 -9.64 14.20
N ALA A 511 -3.65 -10.28 15.00
CA ALA A 511 -3.98 -9.86 16.35
C ALA A 511 -2.77 -9.88 17.32
N ALA A 512 -1.92 -10.91 17.23
CA ALA A 512 -0.75 -11.06 18.08
C ALA A 512 0.25 -9.90 17.92
N PHE A 513 0.61 -9.54 16.68
CA PHE A 513 1.55 -8.44 16.44
C PHE A 513 0.93 -7.06 16.67
N THR A 514 -0.32 -6.82 16.23
CA THR A 514 -0.96 -5.49 16.36
C THR A 514 -1.25 -5.12 17.81
N ALA A 515 -1.55 -6.08 18.68
CA ALA A 515 -1.76 -5.83 20.11
C ALA A 515 -0.54 -5.19 20.81
N VAL A 516 0.68 -5.56 20.39
CA VAL A 516 1.94 -5.16 21.05
C VAL A 516 2.87 -4.31 20.17
N ALA A 517 2.35 -3.81 19.05
CA ALA A 517 3.04 -2.84 18.22
C ALA A 517 3.43 -1.58 19.03
N GLN A 518 4.58 -1.00 18.66
CA GLN A 518 5.09 0.23 19.25
C GLN A 518 4.40 1.43 18.62
N ASN A 519 3.48 2.03 19.37
CA ASN A 519 2.87 3.31 19.04
C ASN A 519 3.95 4.41 18.91
N LEU A 520 3.85 5.22 17.86
CA LEU A 520 4.82 6.21 17.40
C LEU A 520 4.33 7.66 17.61
N VAL A 521 3.39 7.89 18.53
CA VAL A 521 2.99 9.25 19.00
C VAL A 521 4.23 10.15 19.17
N GLY A 522 4.20 11.34 18.57
CA GLY A 522 5.28 12.31 18.69
C GLY A 522 6.51 12.01 17.83
N LYS A 523 6.43 11.08 16.87
CA LYS A 523 7.44 10.82 15.83
C LYS A 523 7.00 11.41 14.50
N LEU A 524 7.90 11.45 13.51
CA LEU A 524 7.58 12.03 12.21
C LEU A 524 6.88 11.01 11.29
N ASP A 525 5.89 11.47 10.56
CA ASP A 525 5.31 10.76 9.41
C ASP A 525 6.09 11.03 8.11
N ALA A 526 5.62 10.48 6.99
CA ALA A 526 6.30 10.64 5.70
C ALA A 526 6.24 12.08 5.13
N ASP A 527 5.27 12.89 5.59
CA ASP A 527 5.11 14.30 5.23
C ASP A 527 6.00 15.23 6.10
N GLY A 528 6.67 14.67 7.12
CA GLY A 528 7.34 15.42 8.17
C GLY A 528 6.41 16.00 9.23
N GLY A 529 5.13 15.60 9.23
CA GLY A 529 4.16 15.92 10.28
C GLY A 529 4.36 15.04 11.52
N THR A 530 3.82 15.48 12.66
CA THR A 530 3.88 14.70 13.91
C THR A 530 2.78 13.65 13.94
N LEU A 531 3.15 12.38 14.10
CA LEU A 531 2.22 11.27 14.28
C LEU A 531 1.36 11.42 15.54
N ALA A 532 0.07 11.12 15.36
CA ALA A 532 -0.94 11.07 16.41
C ALA A 532 -0.97 9.67 17.05
N THR A 533 -2.07 9.36 17.75
CA THR A 533 -2.29 8.06 18.40
C THR A 533 -2.71 6.99 17.41
N ALA A 534 -1.99 5.86 17.41
CA ALA A 534 -2.43 4.62 16.80
C ALA A 534 -3.71 4.05 17.46
N PRO A 535 -4.62 3.41 16.71
CA PRO A 535 -4.52 3.13 15.28
C PRO A 535 -4.88 4.34 14.40
N ASP A 536 -4.00 4.69 13.48
CA ASP A 536 -4.20 5.75 12.48
C ASP A 536 -3.89 5.25 11.06
N SER A 537 -4.11 6.10 10.05
CA SER A 537 -3.88 5.77 8.63
C SER A 537 -2.47 6.07 8.12
N LYS A 538 -1.46 6.12 9.01
CA LYS A 538 -0.05 6.39 8.67
C LYS A 538 0.87 5.33 9.27
N GLN A 539 0.79 5.11 10.57
CA GLN A 539 1.55 4.09 11.30
C GLN A 539 0.77 2.78 11.48
N GLY A 540 -0.53 2.75 11.17
CA GLY A 540 -1.40 1.65 11.55
C GLY A 540 -1.47 1.52 13.06
N TRP A 541 -1.31 0.29 13.56
CA TRP A 541 -1.16 0.01 15.00
C TRP A 541 0.21 0.44 15.58
N GLY A 542 1.15 0.87 14.75
CA GLY A 542 2.51 1.27 15.13
C GLY A 542 3.58 0.39 14.49
N ARG A 543 4.83 0.54 14.96
CA ARG A 543 5.94 -0.27 14.46
C ARG A 543 5.92 -1.68 15.06
N MET A 544 6.13 -2.70 14.24
CA MET A 544 6.28 -4.09 14.69
C MET A 544 7.35 -4.22 15.79
N LEU A 545 7.04 -5.04 16.80
CA LEU A 545 8.01 -5.58 17.76
C LEU A 545 7.87 -7.10 17.79
N ILE A 546 8.99 -7.82 17.63
CA ILE A 546 9.03 -9.29 17.63
C ILE A 546 9.04 -9.82 19.06
N ASP A 547 9.81 -9.20 19.96
CA ASP A 547 10.07 -9.76 21.28
C ASP A 547 8.84 -9.93 22.18
N PRO A 548 7.91 -8.94 22.26
CA PRO A 548 6.70 -9.11 23.06
C PRO A 548 5.78 -10.22 22.53
N VAL A 549 5.94 -10.66 21.28
CA VAL A 549 5.15 -11.76 20.69
C VAL A 549 5.78 -13.12 20.98
N LEU A 550 7.10 -13.26 20.86
CA LEU A 550 7.80 -14.55 21.02
C LEU A 550 8.24 -14.84 22.46
N ARG A 551 8.53 -13.79 23.24
CA ARG A 551 8.90 -13.87 24.66
C ARG A 551 8.04 -12.90 25.49
N PRO A 552 6.70 -13.07 25.49
CA PRO A 552 5.82 -12.19 26.23
C PRO A 552 6.16 -12.21 27.72
N ALA A 553 6.34 -11.02 28.32
CA ALA A 553 6.75 -10.89 29.71
C ALA A 553 5.65 -11.27 30.74
N GLN A 554 4.40 -11.38 30.28
CA GLN A 554 3.23 -11.82 31.04
C GLN A 554 2.46 -12.86 30.22
N THR A 555 1.59 -13.63 30.87
CA THR A 555 0.75 -14.64 30.21
C THR A 555 -0.09 -14.04 29.08
N VAL A 556 -0.20 -14.76 27.97
CA VAL A 556 -1.05 -14.41 26.83
C VAL A 556 -2.13 -15.47 26.66
N GLN A 557 -3.38 -15.05 26.48
CA GLN A 557 -4.46 -15.93 26.03
C GLN A 557 -4.68 -15.73 24.53
N TYR A 558 -4.90 -16.84 23.85
CA TYR A 558 -5.28 -16.90 22.45
C TYR A 558 -6.67 -17.55 22.34
N VAL A 559 -7.54 -16.96 21.53
CA VAL A 559 -8.77 -17.56 21.01
C VAL A 559 -8.61 -17.49 19.50
N ASP A 560 -8.75 -18.62 18.81
CA ASP A 560 -8.51 -18.70 17.37
C ASP A 560 -9.57 -19.58 16.73
N GLN A 561 -10.51 -18.96 16.01
CA GLN A 561 -11.55 -19.59 15.20
C GLN A 561 -12.45 -20.62 15.94
N SER A 562 -12.40 -20.65 17.27
CA SER A 562 -13.10 -21.63 18.11
C SER A 562 -14.51 -21.22 18.54
N HIS A 563 -14.99 -20.08 18.03
CA HIS A 563 -16.37 -19.65 18.12
C HIS A 563 -16.80 -19.06 16.78
N VAL A 564 -17.99 -19.42 16.35
CA VAL A 564 -18.64 -18.94 15.13
C VAL A 564 -19.95 -18.29 15.54
N PHE A 565 -20.16 -17.05 15.10
CA PHE A 565 -21.47 -16.42 15.14
C PHE A 565 -22.24 -16.81 13.88
N ASN A 566 -23.52 -17.16 14.03
CA ASN A 566 -24.40 -17.55 12.92
C ASN A 566 -25.54 -16.54 12.71
N ASN A 567 -25.67 -15.55 13.60
CA ASN A 567 -26.73 -14.53 13.52
C ASN A 567 -26.25 -13.16 14.05
N THR A 568 -26.74 -12.10 13.41
CA THR A 568 -26.69 -10.74 13.97
C THR A 568 -27.32 -10.68 15.35
N GLY A 569 -26.61 -10.09 16.30
CA GLY A 569 -27.00 -9.91 17.70
C GLY A 569 -26.40 -10.90 18.68
N GLU A 570 -25.78 -11.99 18.20
CA GLU A 570 -25.05 -12.94 19.05
C GLU A 570 -23.86 -12.28 19.77
N SER A 571 -23.38 -12.91 20.85
CA SER A 571 -22.27 -12.38 21.63
C SER A 571 -21.49 -13.48 22.34
N TRP A 572 -20.18 -13.46 22.15
CA TRP A 572 -19.23 -14.28 22.89
C TRP A 572 -18.73 -13.49 24.10
N THR A 573 -18.68 -14.12 25.27
CA THR A 573 -18.24 -13.45 26.51
C THR A 573 -17.24 -14.33 27.25
N ARG A 574 -16.12 -13.74 27.70
CA ARG A 574 -15.13 -14.42 28.54
C ARG A 574 -14.46 -13.46 29.51
N THR A 575 -14.40 -13.86 30.77
CA THR A 575 -13.65 -13.15 31.80
C THR A 575 -12.22 -13.66 31.84
N PHE A 576 -11.26 -12.74 31.94
CA PHE A 576 -9.86 -13.03 32.23
C PHE A 576 -9.41 -12.26 33.47
N THR A 577 -8.44 -12.80 34.20
CA THR A 577 -7.73 -12.09 35.26
C THR A 577 -6.42 -11.52 34.71
N ALA A 578 -6.00 -10.37 35.23
CA ALA A 578 -4.69 -9.81 34.91
C ALA A 578 -3.59 -10.70 35.54
N ALA A 579 -2.68 -11.24 34.72
CA ALA A 579 -1.65 -12.18 35.20
C ALA A 579 -0.64 -11.50 36.14
N ASP A 580 -0.30 -10.24 35.86
CA ASP A 580 0.34 -9.29 36.77
C ASP A 580 -0.54 -8.02 36.84
N PRO A 581 -1.29 -7.79 37.94
CA PRO A 581 -2.13 -6.61 38.09
C PRO A 581 -1.38 -5.26 38.07
N SER A 582 -0.05 -5.25 38.13
CA SER A 582 0.77 -4.03 38.00
C SER A 582 1.14 -3.67 36.55
N LYS A 583 0.80 -4.52 35.57
CA LYS A 583 1.13 -4.34 34.15
C LYS A 583 -0.11 -4.05 33.33
N PRO A 584 0.02 -3.35 32.19
CA PRO A 584 -1.09 -3.14 31.27
C PRO A 584 -1.72 -4.46 30.79
N VAL A 585 -3.01 -4.44 30.49
CA VAL A 585 -3.71 -5.50 29.75
C VAL A 585 -3.98 -4.99 28.33
N ARG A 586 -3.75 -5.84 27.33
CA ARG A 586 -4.06 -5.49 25.93
C ARG A 586 -4.88 -6.59 25.27
N VAL A 587 -6.09 -6.23 24.86
CA VAL A 587 -7.02 -7.09 24.12
C VAL A 587 -7.04 -6.63 22.67
N MET A 588 -6.93 -7.57 21.74
CA MET A 588 -7.00 -7.34 20.29
C MET A 588 -7.90 -8.40 19.66
N LEU A 589 -9.00 -7.95 19.07
CA LEU A 589 -9.92 -8.72 18.24
C LEU A 589 -9.54 -8.50 16.76
N VAL A 590 -9.43 -9.56 15.97
CA VAL A 590 -9.29 -9.49 14.51
C VAL A 590 -10.11 -10.62 13.90
N TRP A 591 -10.75 -10.37 12.76
CA TRP A 591 -11.41 -11.42 11.98
C TRP A 591 -11.02 -11.36 10.50
N THR A 592 -10.98 -12.54 9.88
CA THR A 592 -10.92 -12.67 8.42
C THR A 592 -12.35 -12.48 7.92
N ASP A 593 -12.67 -11.25 7.50
CA ASP A 593 -14.00 -10.81 7.06
C ASP A 593 -14.34 -11.38 5.69
N ALA A 594 -15.62 -11.56 5.41
CA ALA A 594 -16.15 -12.03 4.14
C ALA A 594 -15.67 -11.14 2.97
N PRO A 595 -15.38 -11.67 1.76
CA PRO A 595 -14.89 -10.84 0.65
C PRO A 595 -15.89 -9.74 0.23
N GLY A 596 -15.42 -8.50 0.15
CA GLY A 596 -16.20 -7.34 -0.29
C GLY A 596 -16.57 -7.35 -1.79
N HIS A 597 -17.22 -6.27 -2.22
CA HIS A 597 -17.88 -6.15 -3.54
C HIS A 597 -16.95 -6.18 -4.77
N GLY A 598 -15.68 -5.78 -4.65
CA GLY A 598 -14.68 -5.83 -5.74
C GLY A 598 -14.85 -4.79 -6.88
N LEU A 599 -15.66 -3.75 -6.65
CA LEU A 599 -15.98 -2.71 -7.66
C LEU A 599 -14.95 -1.57 -7.72
N GLY A 600 -14.04 -1.50 -6.74
CA GLY A 600 -13.15 -0.36 -6.52
C GLY A 600 -13.87 0.90 -6.03
N GLY A 601 -13.20 2.03 -6.15
CA GLY A 601 -13.70 3.35 -5.73
C GLY A 601 -13.85 3.50 -4.21
N THR A 602 -14.70 4.44 -3.80
CA THR A 602 -14.93 4.79 -2.39
C THR A 602 -16.10 4.03 -1.76
N THR A 603 -16.57 2.95 -2.39
CA THR A 603 -17.68 2.14 -1.86
C THR A 603 -17.20 1.32 -0.66
N PRO A 604 -17.92 1.35 0.49
CA PRO A 604 -17.64 0.50 1.64
C PRO A 604 -17.53 -0.99 1.28
N ALA A 605 -16.41 -1.60 1.67
CA ALA A 605 -16.10 -2.99 1.36
C ALA A 605 -15.98 -3.92 2.58
N TRP A 606 -16.19 -3.42 3.80
CA TRP A 606 -16.39 -4.26 4.97
C TRP A 606 -17.79 -4.88 4.92
N ASN A 607 -17.89 -6.13 5.38
CA ASN A 607 -19.15 -6.88 5.36
C ASN A 607 -19.61 -7.12 6.80
N ASN A 608 -19.01 -8.09 7.49
CA ASN A 608 -19.40 -8.45 8.85
C ASN A 608 -18.76 -7.49 9.87
N ASN A 609 -19.56 -7.01 10.81
CA ASN A 609 -19.13 -6.11 11.88
C ASN A 609 -19.17 -6.80 13.25
N LEU A 610 -17.98 -6.95 13.87
CA LEU A 610 -17.83 -7.42 15.25
C LEU A 610 -17.36 -6.29 16.17
N ASP A 611 -18.14 -5.96 17.19
CA ASP A 611 -17.75 -4.95 18.19
C ASP A 611 -17.04 -5.62 19.39
N LEU A 612 -15.84 -5.16 19.72
CA LEU A 612 -15.13 -5.47 20.96
C LEU A 612 -15.59 -4.54 22.08
N ARG A 613 -16.04 -5.13 23.20
CA ARG A 613 -16.34 -4.40 24.43
C ARG A 613 -15.64 -5.05 25.61
N VAL A 614 -14.84 -4.28 26.34
CA VAL A 614 -14.19 -4.73 27.57
C VAL A 614 -14.74 -3.96 28.77
N THR A 615 -15.25 -4.68 29.76
CA THR A 615 -15.66 -4.10 31.05
C THR A 615 -14.63 -4.44 32.11
N ALA A 616 -14.04 -3.41 32.73
CA ALA A 616 -12.96 -3.54 33.71
C ALA A 616 -12.91 -2.32 34.63
N GLY A 617 -12.49 -2.49 35.90
CA GLY A 617 -12.42 -1.39 36.87
C GLY A 617 -13.72 -0.59 37.07
N GLY A 618 -14.89 -1.20 36.85
CA GLY A 618 -16.21 -0.54 36.87
C GLY A 618 -16.54 0.27 35.61
N ASN A 619 -15.62 0.37 34.65
CA ASN A 619 -15.76 1.10 33.40
C ASN A 619 -16.01 0.17 32.21
N THR A 620 -16.51 0.72 31.10
CA THR A 620 -16.63 0.02 29.82
C THR A 620 -15.83 0.75 28.75
N TYR A 621 -15.05 -0.02 28.01
CA TYR A 621 -14.18 0.41 26.92
C TYR A 621 -14.63 -0.28 25.64
N LEU A 622 -14.74 0.48 24.55
CA LEU A 622 -15.05 -0.03 23.22
C LEU A 622 -13.74 -0.15 22.42
N GLY A 623 -13.68 -1.11 21.49
CA GLY A 623 -12.60 -1.16 20.51
C GLY A 623 -12.50 0.15 19.74
N ASN A 624 -11.30 0.53 19.29
CA ASN A 624 -11.17 1.74 18.46
C ASN A 624 -11.00 3.04 19.28
N VAL A 625 -11.46 3.06 20.55
CA VAL A 625 -11.62 4.28 21.35
C VAL A 625 -10.41 4.54 22.25
N PHE A 626 -9.51 5.41 21.80
CA PHE A 626 -8.26 5.74 22.48
C PHE A 626 -8.13 7.22 22.86
N THR A 627 -7.46 7.48 23.99
CA THR A 627 -6.91 8.78 24.37
C THR A 627 -5.72 9.16 23.50
N SER A 628 -5.33 10.44 23.46
CA SER A 628 -4.11 10.91 22.78
C SER A 628 -2.77 10.36 23.33
N ALA A 629 -2.83 9.55 24.40
CA ALA A 629 -1.70 8.84 24.99
C ALA A 629 -1.64 7.35 24.57
N GLY A 630 -2.52 6.88 23.69
CA GLY A 630 -2.55 5.48 23.22
C GLY A 630 -3.18 4.48 24.20
N TRP A 631 -3.94 4.95 25.19
CA TRP A 631 -4.67 4.11 26.15
C TRP A 631 -6.18 4.26 25.96
N SER A 632 -6.94 3.18 26.15
CA SER A 632 -8.37 3.18 25.87
C SER A 632 -9.13 4.14 26.78
N ALA A 633 -10.12 4.82 26.20
CA ALA A 633 -11.01 5.77 26.87
C ALA A 633 -12.42 5.19 27.03
N THR A 634 -13.18 5.75 27.96
CA THR A 634 -14.60 5.45 28.13
C THR A 634 -15.46 6.34 27.22
N GLY A 635 -16.67 5.87 26.88
CA GLY A 635 -17.55 6.57 25.93
C GLY A 635 -17.16 6.29 24.47
N GLY A 636 -17.41 7.25 23.59
CA GLY A 636 -17.23 7.06 22.15
C GLY A 636 -18.32 6.18 21.51
N ALA A 637 -17.97 5.51 20.42
CA ALA A 637 -18.79 4.56 19.69
C ALA A 637 -17.91 3.40 19.17
N ALA A 638 -18.51 2.25 18.87
CA ALA A 638 -17.80 1.10 18.29
C ALA A 638 -17.34 1.36 16.85
N ASP A 639 -16.29 0.65 16.38
CA ASP A 639 -15.67 0.89 15.08
C ASP A 639 -16.33 0.01 13.99
N ALA A 640 -17.49 0.48 13.51
CA ALA A 640 -18.33 -0.21 12.52
C ALA A 640 -17.73 -0.34 11.09
N ARG A 641 -16.40 -0.46 10.95
CA ARG A 641 -15.68 -0.49 9.66
C ARG A 641 -14.42 -1.36 9.62
N ASN A 642 -13.65 -1.42 10.70
CA ASN A 642 -12.32 -2.03 10.69
C ASN A 642 -12.40 -3.45 11.25
N ASN A 643 -11.91 -4.47 10.53
CA ASN A 643 -11.87 -5.88 10.96
C ASN A 643 -10.77 -6.17 12.01
N GLY A 644 -10.49 -5.18 12.85
CA GLY A 644 -9.46 -5.18 13.87
C GLY A 644 -9.79 -4.15 14.95
N GLU A 645 -10.12 -4.61 16.14
CA GLU A 645 -10.51 -3.78 17.28
C GLU A 645 -9.61 -4.04 18.49
N GLY A 646 -9.02 -2.98 19.03
CA GLY A 646 -8.12 -3.04 20.19
C GLY A 646 -8.65 -2.29 21.42
N VAL A 647 -8.44 -2.88 22.60
CA VAL A 647 -8.62 -2.21 23.90
C VAL A 647 -7.35 -2.40 24.75
N PHE A 648 -6.68 -1.30 25.07
CA PHE A 648 -5.43 -1.29 25.84
C PHE A 648 -5.63 -0.53 27.16
N LEU A 649 -5.52 -1.26 28.27
CA LEU A 649 -5.77 -0.75 29.62
C LEU A 649 -4.47 -0.66 30.41
N GLN A 650 -4.22 0.49 31.04
CA GLN A 650 -3.20 0.65 32.06
C GLN A 650 -3.53 -0.20 33.30
N ALA A 651 -2.51 -0.46 34.14
CA ALA A 651 -2.68 -1.15 35.43
C ALA A 651 -3.81 -0.54 36.29
N ALA A 652 -3.89 0.79 36.33
CA ALA A 652 -4.91 1.52 37.09
C ALA A 652 -6.32 1.45 36.49
N GLN A 653 -6.49 1.02 35.23
CA GLN A 653 -7.78 1.00 34.54
C GLN A 653 -8.53 -0.33 34.69
N HIS A 654 -7.82 -1.47 34.76
CA HIS A 654 -8.50 -2.78 34.73
C HIS A 654 -8.93 -3.31 36.09
N GLY A 655 -8.32 -2.88 37.21
CA GLY A 655 -8.66 -3.37 38.56
C GLY A 655 -8.34 -4.85 38.84
N GLY A 656 -7.87 -5.61 37.84
CA GLY A 656 -7.36 -6.97 37.98
C GLY A 656 -8.21 -8.05 37.30
N SER A 657 -9.39 -7.67 36.80
CA SER A 657 -10.30 -8.55 36.06
C SER A 657 -10.84 -7.79 34.84
N VAL A 658 -10.86 -8.45 33.68
CA VAL A 658 -11.37 -7.92 32.41
C VAL A 658 -12.44 -8.86 31.88
N ASN A 659 -13.67 -8.38 31.79
CA ASN A 659 -14.74 -9.09 31.09
C ASN A 659 -14.74 -8.66 29.62
N VAL A 660 -14.39 -9.59 28.73
CA VAL A 660 -14.30 -9.35 27.29
C VAL A 660 -15.57 -9.87 26.62
N VAL A 661 -16.22 -9.01 25.85
CA VAL A 661 -17.37 -9.34 25.00
C VAL A 661 -17.00 -9.05 23.55
N VAL A 662 -17.23 -10.01 22.67
CA VAL A 662 -17.24 -9.81 21.22
C VAL A 662 -18.69 -9.94 20.77
N ARG A 663 -19.24 -8.90 20.15
CA ARG A 663 -20.63 -8.87 19.69
C ARG A 663 -20.69 -8.95 18.17
N ALA A 664 -21.47 -9.89 17.65
CA ALA A 664 -21.87 -9.94 16.26
C ALA A 664 -22.87 -8.81 15.97
N THR A 665 -22.39 -7.59 15.69
CA THR A 665 -23.24 -6.42 15.57
C THR A 665 -23.97 -6.36 14.23
N ASP A 666 -23.36 -6.87 13.16
CA ASP A 666 -24.02 -7.19 11.90
C ASP A 666 -23.27 -8.32 11.19
N ILE A 667 -23.92 -9.48 10.97
CA ILE A 667 -23.42 -10.58 10.15
C ILE A 667 -24.32 -10.66 8.93
N ASN A 668 -23.80 -10.21 7.80
CA ASN A 668 -24.57 -10.04 6.55
C ASN A 668 -23.98 -10.82 5.37
N SER A 669 -22.88 -11.54 5.60
CA SER A 669 -22.14 -12.30 4.59
C SER A 669 -21.50 -13.53 5.22
N ASN A 670 -21.34 -14.61 4.45
CA ASN A 670 -20.57 -15.78 4.83
C ASN A 670 -19.07 -15.43 4.97
N GLY A 671 -18.54 -15.61 6.16
CA GLY A 671 -17.11 -15.51 6.48
C GLY A 671 -16.37 -16.85 6.44
N LEU A 672 -17.11 -17.96 6.40
CA LEU A 672 -16.64 -19.35 6.44
C LEU A 672 -17.15 -20.15 5.20
N PRO A 673 -16.54 -19.96 4.01
CA PRO A 673 -17.12 -20.43 2.74
C PRO A 673 -17.26 -21.96 2.66
N ASN A 674 -16.50 -22.70 3.46
CA ASN A 674 -16.53 -24.16 3.49
C ASN A 674 -17.16 -24.76 4.77
N ALA A 675 -17.68 -23.95 5.71
CA ALA A 675 -18.27 -24.46 6.95
C ALA A 675 -19.21 -23.46 7.66
N GLY A 676 -20.51 -23.76 7.74
CA GLY A 676 -21.49 -22.91 8.42
C GLY A 676 -22.71 -22.63 7.55
N ASP A 677 -23.13 -21.37 7.45
CA ASP A 677 -24.28 -20.90 6.66
C ASP A 677 -23.98 -19.61 5.87
N ASP A 678 -24.97 -19.03 5.19
CA ASP A 678 -24.75 -17.86 4.34
C ASP A 678 -24.44 -16.55 5.12
N THR A 679 -24.52 -16.57 6.46
CA THR A 679 -24.35 -15.42 7.37
C THR A 679 -23.60 -15.80 8.64
N ASP A 680 -22.34 -16.24 8.48
CA ASP A 680 -21.47 -16.62 9.59
C ASP A 680 -20.18 -15.78 9.71
N GLN A 681 -19.60 -15.79 10.91
CA GLN A 681 -18.29 -15.16 11.16
C GLN A 681 -17.59 -15.78 12.39
N ASP A 682 -16.37 -16.26 12.20
CA ASP A 682 -15.43 -16.55 13.29
C ASP A 682 -14.58 -15.33 13.66
N PHE A 683 -13.74 -15.46 14.68
CA PHE A 683 -12.72 -14.46 14.98
C PHE A 683 -11.48 -15.04 15.66
N ALA A 684 -10.42 -14.25 15.69
CA ALA A 684 -9.27 -14.45 16.55
C ALA A 684 -9.18 -13.32 17.60
N LEU A 685 -8.80 -13.66 18.82
CA LEU A 685 -8.61 -12.70 19.91
C LEU A 685 -7.36 -13.03 20.71
N VAL A 686 -6.54 -12.01 20.95
CA VAL A 686 -5.34 -12.09 21.78
C VAL A 686 -5.49 -11.18 22.99
N CYS A 687 -5.18 -11.71 24.17
CA CYS A 687 -5.26 -11.01 25.44
C CYS A 687 -3.90 -11.11 26.15
N TYR A 688 -3.09 -10.06 26.03
CA TYR A 688 -1.79 -9.93 26.70
C TYR A 688 -1.98 -9.51 28.16
N ASN A 689 -1.16 -10.10 29.04
CA ASN A 689 -1.29 -10.03 30.49
C ASN A 689 -2.60 -10.64 31.02
N CYS A 690 -3.09 -11.70 30.37
CA CYS A 690 -4.34 -12.35 30.72
C CYS A 690 -4.12 -13.81 31.13
N ALA A 691 -4.79 -14.23 32.20
CA ALA A 691 -4.96 -15.62 32.58
C ALA A 691 -6.44 -16.01 32.49
N ALA A 692 -6.72 -17.29 32.25
CA ALA A 692 -8.08 -17.80 32.41
C ALA A 692 -8.50 -17.62 33.87
N SER A 693 -9.73 -17.15 34.09
CA SER A 693 -10.35 -17.19 35.41
C SER A 693 -10.51 -18.64 35.87
N LEU A 694 -10.14 -18.91 37.13
CA LEU A 694 -10.38 -20.18 37.82
C LEU A 694 -11.86 -20.37 38.16
#